data_AF-A0AA38WZA5-F1
#
_entry.id   AF-A0AA38WZA5-F1
#
_cell.length_a   1.000
_cell.length_b   1.000
_cell.length_c   1.000
_cell.angle_alpha   90.00
_cell.angle_beta   90.00
_cell.angle_gamma   90.00
#
_symmetry.space_group_name_H-M   'P 1'
#
loop_
_entity.id
_entity.type
_entity.pdbx_description
1 polymer ?
#
loop_
_entity_poly.entity_id
_entity_poly.type
_entity_poly.pdbx_seq_one_letter_code
_entity_poly.pdbx_strand_id
1 'polypeptide(L)'
;MTQEDINDTIADHAHSAKCAIAAGFDGVEIQGGNGYLIEQFLNSNVNNSRKDAYGGPIENRARLALEILEAVSTAIGADRVGVRISPFNYHQMPEGHADPVPDFTWLLSKVDKLGLAYVSMMEPRSEPFVMSEAERLALQYGAALARGVPEDRLEDEVSVRPFRRALKHTVMFSSGGFNAENCSEPVDNGELDGIVFGRPFISNPDLVERLRNGWPLAPWDRKTFYTEGPAGYVDYPIWEASSASAASGDGRELSPILLRRARAIAADHQQLSASNAETYDVAVAKKIGELGPIVTALKEWEDAQSALKELENMLHDPSSDAELRTLAEQDIESITSQLTALFSRLKSSLIPAHPFASMPCMIEIHPGAGGSEASLFAQSLLNMYTNLCARKRWPTTLASYTPDDSTHETGLTDALLEINHPGSYDVLRTEAGVHRVQRVPATEKKGRTHTSAVSVMVLPNLPDSSDPASELDYENPDSDYYINPTEVKSQATKSSGAGGQHVNKTESAIRLTHIPTNTVVLVQEERSQHKNRDKAWRLLRAKIAQMRREAREEEIVRIRRSAMGGVARTGREDKIRTYNFSQRRVTDHRSGVDSSDLDGILGGGDSLEEVMGSVREWMDEGEIRGLVAEEEMKIAEKTGNGKK
;
A
#
# COMPACT_ATOMS: atom_id res chain seq x y z
N MET A 1 -1.34 -5.99 47.16
CA MET A 1 0.06 -5.63 46.91
C MET A 1 0.72 -5.22 48.22
N THR A 2 1.79 -5.89 48.59
CA THR A 2 2.69 -5.49 49.67
C THR A 2 3.52 -4.25 49.28
N GLN A 3 4.32 -3.70 50.20
CA GLN A 3 5.28 -2.63 49.85
C GLN A 3 6.35 -3.12 48.87
N GLU A 4 6.77 -4.37 49.00
CA GLU A 4 7.73 -5.01 48.09
C GLU A 4 7.14 -5.10 46.68
N ASP A 5 5.91 -5.61 46.54
CA ASP A 5 5.20 -5.68 45.24
C ASP A 5 5.10 -4.30 44.58
N ILE A 6 4.89 -3.23 45.36
CA ILE A 6 4.83 -1.86 44.84
C ILE A 6 6.19 -1.41 44.32
N ASN A 7 7.24 -1.62 45.10
CA ASN A 7 8.59 -1.24 44.70
C ASN A 7 9.04 -1.98 43.44
N ASP A 8 8.73 -3.27 43.35
CA ASP A 8 9.00 -4.10 42.17
C ASP A 8 8.20 -3.60 40.97
N THR A 9 6.92 -3.27 41.17
CA THR A 9 6.08 -2.69 40.10
C THR A 9 6.68 -1.38 39.58
N ILE A 10 7.15 -0.49 40.45
CA ILE A 10 7.80 0.77 40.05
C ILE A 10 9.07 0.48 39.24
N ALA A 11 9.90 -0.45 39.71
CA ALA A 11 11.13 -0.86 39.02
C ALA A 11 10.85 -1.48 37.65
N ASP A 12 9.80 -2.29 37.52
CA ASP A 12 9.40 -2.95 36.28
C ASP A 12 8.91 -1.94 35.23
N HIS A 13 8.19 -0.89 35.64
CA HIS A 13 7.81 0.19 34.72
C HIS A 13 9.05 0.92 34.18
N ALA A 14 9.99 1.27 35.05
CA ALA A 14 11.23 1.94 34.65
C ALA A 14 12.11 1.04 33.76
N HIS A 15 12.19 -0.26 34.06
CA HIS A 15 12.91 -1.23 33.23
C HIS A 15 12.26 -1.38 31.86
N SER A 16 10.94 -1.54 31.81
CA SER A 16 10.17 -1.67 30.56
C SER A 16 10.33 -0.44 29.66
N ALA A 17 10.33 0.76 30.24
CA ALA A 17 10.59 1.99 29.51
C ALA A 17 11.98 2.02 28.87
N LYS A 18 13.03 1.60 29.60
CA LYS A 18 14.39 1.50 29.03
C LYS A 18 14.44 0.49 27.87
N CYS A 19 13.75 -0.63 28.00
CA CYS A 19 13.66 -1.62 26.94
C CYS A 19 12.95 -1.06 25.69
N ALA A 20 11.88 -0.27 25.87
CA ALA A 20 11.21 0.41 24.75
C ALA A 20 12.15 1.39 24.03
N ILE A 21 12.89 2.23 24.76
CA ILE A 21 13.86 3.14 24.15
C ILE A 21 14.97 2.37 23.42
N ALA A 22 15.48 1.28 24.00
CA ALA A 22 16.48 0.42 23.36
C ALA A 22 15.95 -0.26 22.08
N ALA A 23 14.65 -0.53 22.00
CA ALA A 23 13.99 -1.06 20.83
C ALA A 23 13.71 -0.01 19.73
N GLY A 24 13.97 1.27 20.01
CA GLY A 24 13.85 2.38 19.05
C GLY A 24 12.57 3.20 19.14
N PHE A 25 11.78 3.05 20.21
CA PHE A 25 10.64 3.94 20.46
C PHE A 25 11.10 5.32 20.95
N ASP A 26 10.39 6.37 20.55
CA ASP A 26 10.69 7.76 20.95
C ASP A 26 10.33 8.05 22.42
N GLY A 27 9.36 7.31 22.98
CA GLY A 27 8.87 7.49 24.34
C GLY A 27 7.87 6.42 24.75
N VAL A 28 7.29 6.57 25.94
CA VAL A 28 6.26 5.64 26.48
C VAL A 28 5.09 6.41 27.08
N GLU A 29 3.88 5.86 26.95
CA GLU A 29 2.68 6.31 27.66
C GLU A 29 2.37 5.38 28.84
N ILE A 30 2.30 5.93 30.05
CA ILE A 30 1.90 5.18 31.24
C ILE A 30 0.38 5.10 31.32
N GLN A 31 -0.16 3.88 31.31
CA GLN A 31 -1.61 3.64 31.41
C GLN A 31 -2.10 3.81 32.85
N GLY A 32 -2.59 5.01 33.16
CA GLY A 32 -3.10 5.41 34.48
C GLY A 32 -4.63 5.45 34.63
N GLY A 33 -5.39 5.03 33.62
CA GLY A 33 -6.86 5.02 33.60
C GLY A 33 -7.45 3.69 33.11
N ASN A 34 -8.76 3.65 32.88
CA ASN A 34 -9.51 2.49 32.34
C ASN A 34 -9.55 1.24 33.25
N GLY A 35 -9.53 1.42 34.57
CA GLY A 35 -9.61 0.36 35.57
C GLY A 35 -8.28 -0.34 35.87
N TYR A 36 -7.19 0.13 35.27
CA TYR A 36 -5.85 -0.41 35.49
C TYR A 36 -5.32 -0.03 36.88
N LEU A 37 -4.21 -0.66 37.26
CA LEU A 37 -3.68 -0.64 38.62
C LEU A 37 -3.54 0.74 39.25
N ILE A 38 -3.00 1.71 38.50
CA ILE A 38 -2.84 3.09 38.97
C ILE A 38 -4.20 3.72 39.30
N GLU A 39 -5.22 3.52 38.46
CA GLU A 39 -6.57 4.03 38.72
C GLU A 39 -7.21 3.36 39.94
N GLN A 40 -6.96 2.06 40.15
CA GLN A 40 -7.47 1.35 41.32
C GLN A 40 -6.93 1.94 42.63
N PHE A 41 -5.66 2.35 42.66
CA PHE A 41 -5.08 3.05 43.82
C PHE A 41 -5.67 4.45 43.99
N LEU A 42 -5.85 5.16 42.87
CA LEU A 42 -6.46 6.49 42.85
C LEU A 42 -7.92 6.46 43.28
N ASN A 43 -8.67 5.37 43.12
CA ASN A 43 -10.09 5.35 43.43
C ASN A 43 -10.36 5.05 44.91
N SER A 44 -10.94 6.01 45.65
CA SER A 44 -11.27 5.83 47.08
C SER A 44 -12.33 4.77 47.36
N ASN A 45 -13.22 4.47 46.40
CA ASN A 45 -14.24 3.43 46.54
C ASN A 45 -13.65 2.03 46.42
N VAL A 46 -12.52 1.89 45.69
CA VAL A 46 -11.82 0.61 45.48
C VAL A 46 -10.67 0.42 46.46
N ASN A 47 -9.87 1.46 46.70
CA ASN A 47 -8.74 1.44 47.62
C ASN A 47 -9.14 1.70 49.09
N ASN A 48 -10.42 1.47 49.44
CA ASN A 48 -10.99 1.80 50.76
C ASN A 48 -10.46 0.92 51.91
N SER A 49 -9.83 -0.22 51.59
CA SER A 49 -9.37 -1.20 52.59
C SER A 49 -7.90 -1.03 52.98
N ARG A 50 -7.10 -0.28 52.20
CA ARG A 50 -5.69 -0.03 52.53
C ARG A 50 -5.56 0.98 53.66
N LYS A 51 -4.69 0.64 54.62
CA LYS A 51 -4.36 1.46 55.81
C LYS A 51 -2.90 1.90 55.84
N ASP A 52 -2.15 1.62 54.78
CA ASP A 52 -0.74 1.98 54.62
C ASP A 52 -0.60 3.34 53.91
N ALA A 53 0.63 3.70 53.54
CA ALA A 53 0.96 4.97 52.91
C ALA A 53 0.39 5.17 51.48
N TYR A 54 -0.33 4.18 50.96
CA TYR A 54 -0.98 4.19 49.65
C TYR A 54 -2.52 4.21 49.73
N GLY A 55 -3.09 4.25 50.93
CA GLY A 55 -4.55 4.35 51.17
C GLY A 55 -4.97 5.67 51.82
N GLY A 56 -6.28 5.92 51.84
CA GLY A 56 -6.87 7.09 52.51
C GLY A 56 -6.89 8.35 51.63
N PRO A 57 -6.35 9.49 52.09
CA PRO A 57 -6.45 10.76 51.37
C PRO A 57 -5.75 10.74 50.00
N ILE A 58 -6.08 11.68 49.12
CA ILE A 58 -5.58 11.71 47.73
C ILE A 58 -4.05 11.73 47.66
N GLU A 59 -3.38 12.40 48.58
CA GLU A 59 -1.92 12.46 48.70
C GLU A 59 -1.28 11.07 48.76
N ASN A 60 -1.93 10.14 49.45
CA ASN A 60 -1.46 8.76 49.61
C ASN A 60 -1.87 7.90 48.43
N ARG A 61 -3.13 8.01 47.98
CA ARG A 61 -3.66 7.25 46.85
C ARG A 61 -2.90 7.51 45.54
N ALA A 62 -2.53 8.76 45.31
CA ALA A 62 -1.76 9.20 44.14
C ALA A 62 -0.28 8.82 44.18
N ARG A 63 0.24 8.36 45.33
CA ARG A 63 1.66 8.08 45.53
C ARG A 63 2.21 7.10 44.50
N LEU A 64 1.51 6.00 44.25
CA LEU A 64 1.94 5.01 43.27
C LEU A 64 2.08 5.63 41.86
N ALA A 65 1.11 6.43 41.44
CA ALA A 65 1.13 7.09 40.14
C ALA A 65 2.35 8.01 40.01
N LEU A 66 2.59 8.84 41.03
CA LEU A 66 3.70 9.79 41.04
C LEU A 66 5.06 9.08 41.10
N GLU A 67 5.21 8.05 41.94
CA GLU A 67 6.45 7.26 42.05
C GLU A 67 6.78 6.54 40.74
N ILE A 68 5.78 5.99 40.04
CA ILE A 68 5.97 5.39 38.71
C ILE A 68 6.43 6.46 37.70
N LEU A 69 5.73 7.60 37.65
CA LEU A 69 6.07 8.67 36.69
C LEU A 69 7.46 9.24 36.93
N GLU A 70 7.85 9.45 38.19
CA GLU A 70 9.18 9.91 38.57
C GLU A 70 10.27 8.89 38.21
N ALA A 71 10.04 7.60 38.50
CA ALA A 71 10.99 6.54 38.19
C ALA A 71 11.20 6.37 36.68
N VAL A 72 10.12 6.41 35.89
CA VAL A 72 10.19 6.30 34.43
C VAL A 72 10.83 7.56 33.83
N SER A 73 10.45 8.76 34.30
CA SER A 73 11.05 10.02 33.84
C SER A 73 12.54 10.07 34.14
N THR A 74 12.97 9.58 35.29
CA THR A 74 14.40 9.45 35.64
C THR A 74 15.11 8.45 34.72
N ALA A 75 14.42 7.39 34.30
CA ALA A 75 14.99 6.33 33.48
C ALA A 75 15.21 6.73 32.02
N ILE A 76 14.31 7.54 31.44
CA ILE A 76 14.32 7.82 29.98
C ILE A 76 14.21 9.31 29.60
N GLY A 77 14.02 10.21 30.57
CA GLY A 77 13.73 11.64 30.34
C GLY A 77 12.23 11.93 30.37
N ALA A 78 11.81 12.96 31.11
CA ALA A 78 10.39 13.33 31.29
C ALA A 78 9.72 13.75 29.97
N ASP A 79 10.49 14.38 29.07
CA ASP A 79 10.07 14.79 27.72
C ASP A 79 9.73 13.61 26.80
N ARG A 80 9.96 12.37 27.25
CA ARG A 80 9.63 11.12 26.55
C ARG A 80 8.55 10.30 27.26
N VAL A 81 7.93 10.85 28.30
CA VAL A 81 6.93 10.18 29.12
C VAL A 81 5.59 10.86 28.96
N GLY A 82 4.59 10.12 28.49
CA GLY A 82 3.17 10.50 28.56
C GLY A 82 2.46 9.74 29.68
N VAL A 83 1.30 10.22 30.11
CA VAL A 83 0.41 9.48 31.02
C VAL A 83 -1.04 9.58 30.59
N ARG A 84 -1.76 8.46 30.61
CA ARG A 84 -3.19 8.41 30.31
C ARG A 84 -4.03 8.32 31.59
N ILE A 85 -5.04 9.16 31.72
CA ILE A 85 -5.86 9.31 32.94
C ILE A 85 -7.35 9.35 32.57
N SER A 86 -8.20 8.65 33.33
CA SER A 86 -9.64 8.56 33.08
C SER A 86 -10.47 8.94 34.32
N PRO A 87 -10.70 10.24 34.60
CA PRO A 87 -11.39 10.67 35.83
C PRO A 87 -12.84 10.18 35.95
N PHE A 88 -13.48 9.88 34.82
CA PHE A 88 -14.91 9.59 34.73
C PHE A 88 -15.21 8.18 34.18
N ASN A 89 -14.40 7.19 34.56
CA ASN A 89 -14.54 5.81 34.08
C ASN A 89 -15.54 4.98 34.90
N TYR A 90 -16.80 4.99 34.51
CA TYR A 90 -17.86 4.18 35.13
C TYR A 90 -18.09 2.81 34.49
N HIS A 91 -17.37 2.50 33.38
CA HIS A 91 -17.62 1.29 32.59
C HIS A 91 -16.80 0.10 33.07
N GLN A 92 -15.49 0.31 33.27
CA GLN A 92 -14.60 -0.73 33.79
C GLN A 92 -14.47 -0.69 35.32
N MET A 93 -14.97 0.39 35.93
CA MET A 93 -15.06 0.57 37.38
C MET A 93 -16.46 1.09 37.74
N PRO A 94 -17.47 0.20 37.90
CA PRO A 94 -18.84 0.59 38.20
C PRO A 94 -18.99 1.44 39.46
N GLU A 95 -18.08 1.30 40.42
CA GLU A 95 -18.05 2.07 41.66
C GLU A 95 -17.77 3.56 41.43
N GLY A 96 -17.14 3.91 40.30
CA GLY A 96 -16.71 5.27 39.98
C GLY A 96 -15.77 5.88 41.02
N HIS A 97 -15.27 7.08 40.76
CA HIS A 97 -14.55 7.86 41.77
C HIS A 97 -15.56 8.60 42.64
N ALA A 98 -15.31 8.67 43.94
CA ALA A 98 -16.21 9.37 44.87
C ALA A 98 -16.28 10.89 44.57
N ASP A 99 -15.13 11.51 44.30
CA ASP A 99 -15.01 12.93 44.00
C ASP A 99 -13.92 13.18 42.93
N PRO A 100 -14.20 12.91 41.64
CA PRO A 100 -13.20 12.89 40.59
C PRO A 100 -12.56 14.25 40.33
N VAL A 101 -13.33 15.35 40.34
CA VAL A 101 -12.80 16.65 39.95
C VAL A 101 -11.71 17.14 40.93
N PRO A 102 -11.90 17.17 42.25
CA PRO A 102 -10.86 17.57 43.20
C PRO A 102 -9.67 16.62 43.22
N ASP A 103 -9.91 15.31 43.22
CA ASP A 103 -8.84 14.30 43.30
C ASP A 103 -7.90 14.38 42.09
N PHE A 104 -8.46 14.41 40.88
CA PHE A 104 -7.65 14.49 39.66
C PHE A 104 -7.07 15.90 39.45
N THR A 105 -7.74 16.97 39.87
CA THR A 105 -7.14 18.32 39.88
C THR A 105 -5.90 18.37 40.77
N TRP A 106 -5.97 17.76 41.96
CA TRP A 106 -4.82 17.66 42.86
C TRP A 106 -3.69 16.86 42.21
N LEU A 107 -3.98 15.68 41.66
CA LEU A 107 -2.99 14.84 40.99
C LEU A 107 -2.30 15.58 39.85
N LEU A 108 -3.08 16.20 38.96
CA LEU A 108 -2.57 16.91 37.79
C LEU A 108 -1.71 18.11 38.18
N SER A 109 -2.00 18.79 39.29
CA SER A 109 -1.13 19.86 39.82
C SER A 109 0.27 19.38 40.23
N LYS A 110 0.43 18.07 40.51
CA LYS A 110 1.72 17.43 40.75
C LYS A 110 2.35 16.97 39.45
N VAL A 111 1.57 16.34 38.57
CA VAL A 111 2.03 15.87 37.25
C VAL A 111 2.55 17.02 36.39
N ASP A 112 1.92 18.20 36.41
CA ASP A 112 2.35 19.40 35.67
C ASP A 112 3.79 19.82 36.02
N LYS A 113 4.26 19.51 37.23
CA LYS A 113 5.61 19.85 37.70
C LYS A 113 6.68 18.87 37.24
N LEU A 114 6.30 17.71 36.72
CA LEU A 114 7.23 16.68 36.26
C LEU A 114 7.79 16.99 34.86
N GLY A 115 7.17 17.89 34.10
CA GLY A 115 7.60 18.22 32.74
C GLY A 115 7.43 17.06 31.76
N LEU A 116 6.33 16.31 31.92
CA LEU A 116 6.00 15.20 31.03
C LEU A 116 5.76 15.68 29.59
N ALA A 117 5.92 14.77 28.62
CA ALA A 117 5.63 15.05 27.22
C ALA A 117 4.18 15.47 27.01
N TYR A 118 3.23 14.74 27.62
CA TYR A 118 1.81 15.04 27.59
C TYR A 118 1.01 14.27 28.66
N VAL A 119 -0.21 14.74 28.93
CA VAL A 119 -1.26 14.03 29.66
C VAL A 119 -2.42 13.75 28.70
N SER A 120 -2.82 12.49 28.56
CA SER A 120 -3.97 12.07 27.76
C SER A 120 -5.16 11.78 28.67
N MET A 121 -6.26 12.51 28.49
CA MET A 121 -7.46 12.38 29.29
C MET A 121 -8.63 11.80 28.50
N MET A 122 -9.63 11.29 29.19
CA MET A 122 -10.82 10.71 28.56
C MET A 122 -12.10 11.37 29.07
N GLU A 123 -12.90 11.88 28.14
CA GLU A 123 -14.21 12.47 28.41
C GLU A 123 -15.17 11.45 29.04
N PRO A 124 -16.11 11.89 29.90
CA PRO A 124 -17.14 11.02 30.46
C PRO A 124 -17.97 10.33 29.36
N ARG A 125 -18.09 8.99 29.44
CA ARG A 125 -18.96 8.21 28.55
C ARG A 125 -20.39 8.11 29.12
N SER A 126 -21.40 8.25 28.27
CA SER A 126 -22.77 7.80 28.55
C SER A 126 -23.14 6.70 27.56
N GLU A 127 -23.59 5.55 28.05
CA GLU A 127 -24.18 4.50 27.22
C GLU A 127 -25.71 4.63 27.33
N PRO A 128 -26.45 4.77 26.22
CA PRO A 128 -26.23 4.09 24.96
C PRO A 128 -25.88 5.02 23.79
N PHE A 129 -25.16 4.46 22.81
CA PHE A 129 -24.66 5.10 21.58
C PHE A 129 -25.76 5.55 20.58
N VAL A 130 -26.99 5.78 21.06
CA VAL A 130 -28.17 6.18 20.27
C VAL A 130 -28.81 7.48 20.80
N MET A 131 -28.21 8.10 21.83
CA MET A 131 -28.70 9.36 22.41
C MET A 131 -28.06 10.57 21.72
N SER A 132 -28.85 11.61 21.47
CA SER A 132 -28.36 12.92 21.08
C SER A 132 -27.48 13.53 22.18
N GLU A 133 -26.64 14.49 21.83
CA GLU A 133 -25.78 15.19 22.79
C GLU A 133 -26.57 15.83 23.95
N ALA A 134 -27.74 16.38 23.66
CA ALA A 134 -28.63 16.96 24.65
C ALA A 134 -29.13 15.91 25.67
N GLU A 135 -29.49 14.71 25.20
CA GLU A 135 -29.94 13.62 26.06
C GLU A 135 -28.81 13.06 26.93
N ARG A 136 -27.59 12.98 26.38
CA ARG A 136 -26.38 12.64 27.14
C ARG A 136 -26.12 13.64 28.25
N LEU A 137 -26.09 14.93 27.92
CA LEU A 137 -25.82 16.01 28.88
C LEU A 137 -26.87 16.02 29.98
N ALA A 138 -28.15 15.85 29.64
CA ALA A 138 -29.23 15.76 30.63
C ALA A 138 -29.05 14.60 31.61
N LEU A 139 -28.62 13.42 31.14
CA LEU A 139 -28.37 12.26 31.99
C LEU A 139 -27.14 12.46 32.89
N GLN A 140 -26.07 13.06 32.36
CA GLN A 140 -24.86 13.35 33.11
C GLN A 140 -25.09 14.44 34.17
N TYR A 141 -25.82 15.51 33.83
CA TYR A 141 -26.23 16.54 34.78
C TYR A 141 -27.18 15.99 35.85
N GLY A 142 -28.13 15.12 35.48
CA GLY A 142 -28.99 14.43 36.45
C GLY A 142 -28.21 13.58 37.44
N ALA A 143 -27.19 12.84 36.97
CA ALA A 143 -26.32 12.04 37.84
C ALA A 143 -25.42 12.91 38.73
N ALA A 144 -24.92 14.05 38.24
CA ALA A 144 -24.14 15.00 39.03
C ALA A 144 -25.00 15.67 40.13
N LEU A 145 -26.22 16.10 39.81
CA LEU A 145 -27.19 16.63 40.79
C LEU A 145 -27.55 15.59 41.85
N ALA A 146 -27.74 14.32 41.47
CA ALA A 146 -28.01 13.23 42.41
C ALA A 146 -26.85 12.96 43.38
N ARG A 147 -25.61 13.29 42.99
CA ARG A 147 -24.41 13.26 43.86
C ARG A 147 -24.24 14.52 44.70
N GLY A 148 -25.11 15.52 44.56
CA GLY A 148 -25.07 16.77 45.32
C GLY A 148 -24.15 17.83 44.72
N VAL A 149 -23.79 17.73 43.44
CA VAL A 149 -23.01 18.76 42.74
C VAL A 149 -23.87 20.01 42.55
N PRO A 150 -23.41 21.21 42.94
CA PRO A 150 -24.11 22.47 42.70
C PRO A 150 -24.37 22.74 41.21
N GLU A 151 -25.51 23.38 40.89
CA GLU A 151 -25.88 23.68 39.49
C GLU A 151 -24.81 24.50 38.74
N ASP A 152 -24.11 25.40 39.43
CA ASP A 152 -23.04 26.25 38.87
C ASP A 152 -21.73 25.50 38.61
N ARG A 153 -21.66 24.22 38.98
CA ARG A 153 -20.49 23.34 38.78
C ARG A 153 -20.78 22.10 37.96
N LEU A 154 -21.98 21.97 37.39
CA LEU A 154 -22.35 20.79 36.60
C LEU A 154 -21.48 20.62 35.35
N GLU A 155 -21.08 21.72 34.71
CA GLU A 155 -20.15 21.70 33.57
C GLU A 155 -18.78 21.11 33.93
N ASP A 156 -18.34 21.26 35.20
CA ASP A 156 -17.07 20.72 35.67
C ASP A 156 -17.07 19.18 35.72
N GLU A 157 -18.24 18.55 35.79
CA GLU A 157 -18.41 17.10 36.00
C GLU A 157 -18.65 16.33 34.69
N VAL A 158 -18.90 17.04 33.59
CA VAL A 158 -19.26 16.43 32.30
C VAL A 158 -18.20 16.60 31.22
N SER A 159 -17.08 17.25 31.56
CA SER A 159 -15.94 17.38 30.66
C SER A 159 -14.61 17.34 31.40
N VAL A 160 -13.54 16.94 30.70
CA VAL A 160 -12.17 17.06 31.24
C VAL A 160 -11.57 18.46 31.06
N ARG A 161 -12.21 19.38 30.31
CA ARG A 161 -11.73 20.76 30.09
C ARG A 161 -11.36 21.52 31.38
N PRO A 162 -12.08 21.42 32.51
CA PRO A 162 -11.73 22.12 33.74
C PRO A 162 -10.33 21.79 34.27
N PHE A 163 -9.83 20.57 33.99
CA PHE A 163 -8.50 20.14 34.41
C PHE A 163 -7.37 20.90 33.73
N ARG A 164 -7.64 21.62 32.63
CA ARG A 164 -6.67 22.52 32.00
C ARG A 164 -6.14 23.58 32.97
N ARG A 165 -6.94 23.99 33.96
CA ARG A 165 -6.50 24.94 35.00
C ARG A 165 -5.34 24.37 35.86
N ALA A 166 -5.26 23.03 35.98
CA ALA A 166 -4.22 22.34 36.74
C ALA A 166 -2.98 22.02 35.89
N LEU A 167 -3.13 21.80 34.57
CA LEU A 167 -2.05 21.51 33.61
C LEU A 167 -1.66 22.77 32.83
N LYS A 168 -0.77 23.59 33.43
CA LYS A 168 -0.35 24.87 32.86
C LYS A 168 0.83 24.77 31.90
N HIS A 169 1.65 23.74 32.05
CA HIS A 169 2.92 23.59 31.35
C HIS A 169 2.97 22.31 30.51
N THR A 170 2.25 21.27 30.93
CA THR A 170 2.20 19.99 30.22
C THR A 170 1.10 20.00 29.15
N VAL A 171 1.42 19.46 27.98
CA VAL A 171 0.49 19.27 26.87
C VAL A 171 -0.69 18.38 27.29
N MET A 172 -1.91 18.81 27.04
CA MET A 172 -3.13 18.09 27.40
C MET A 172 -3.88 17.60 26.15
N PHE A 173 -4.01 16.29 26.01
CA PHE A 173 -4.84 15.65 25.01
C PHE A 173 -6.14 15.12 25.61
N SER A 174 -7.23 15.11 24.84
CA SER A 174 -8.48 14.46 25.25
C SER A 174 -8.99 13.47 24.22
N SER A 175 -9.71 12.45 24.69
CA SER A 175 -10.31 11.38 23.90
C SER A 175 -11.75 11.12 24.34
N GLY A 176 -12.59 10.64 23.41
CA GLY A 176 -13.97 10.23 23.70
C GLY A 176 -15.00 11.29 23.33
N GLY A 177 -15.98 10.90 22.50
CA GLY A 177 -17.06 11.80 22.08
C GLY A 177 -16.70 12.82 20.99
N PHE A 178 -15.44 12.87 20.56
CA PHE A 178 -15.01 13.75 19.47
C PHE A 178 -15.31 13.18 18.07
N ASN A 179 -15.75 14.05 17.18
CA ASN A 179 -16.02 13.82 15.76
C ASN A 179 -15.54 15.05 14.94
N ALA A 180 -15.78 15.02 13.63
CA ALA A 180 -15.36 16.10 12.73
C ALA A 180 -15.98 17.48 13.05
N GLU A 181 -17.15 17.51 13.70
CA GLU A 181 -17.92 18.73 13.96
C GLU A 181 -17.50 19.42 15.26
N ASN A 182 -17.04 18.65 16.25
CA ASN A 182 -16.78 19.17 17.61
C ASN A 182 -15.31 19.10 18.05
N CYS A 183 -14.39 18.60 17.21
CA CYS A 183 -13.00 18.42 17.62
C CYS A 183 -12.14 19.69 17.55
N SER A 184 -12.50 20.69 16.74
CA SER A 184 -11.69 21.92 16.59
C SER A 184 -11.91 22.90 17.74
N GLU A 185 -13.16 23.11 18.15
CA GLU A 185 -13.53 24.13 19.14
C GLU A 185 -12.70 24.09 20.44
N PRO A 186 -12.49 22.94 21.11
CA PRO A 186 -11.71 22.91 22.35
C PRO A 186 -10.23 23.26 22.16
N VAL A 187 -9.68 22.96 20.98
CA VAL A 187 -8.29 23.27 20.62
C VAL A 187 -8.16 24.75 20.29
N ASP A 188 -9.09 25.29 19.50
CA ASP A 188 -9.11 26.70 19.12
C ASP A 188 -9.31 27.62 20.33
N ASN A 189 -10.08 27.17 21.32
CA ASN A 189 -10.30 27.88 22.59
C ASN A 189 -9.14 27.71 23.59
N GLY A 190 -8.12 26.89 23.28
CA GLY A 190 -6.97 26.64 24.16
C GLY A 190 -7.31 25.80 25.41
N GLU A 191 -8.46 25.13 25.41
CA GLU A 191 -8.91 24.24 26.48
C GLU A 191 -8.18 22.89 26.43
N LEU A 192 -7.79 22.47 25.23
CA LEU A 192 -7.00 21.27 24.95
C LEU A 192 -5.87 21.61 23.96
N ASP A 193 -4.75 20.91 24.06
CA ASP A 193 -3.64 21.05 23.10
C ASP A 193 -3.77 20.06 21.92
N GLY A 194 -4.69 19.09 22.01
CA GLY A 194 -4.96 18.15 20.93
C GLY A 194 -6.07 17.13 21.25
N ILE A 195 -6.59 16.52 20.18
CA ILE A 195 -7.67 15.53 20.24
C ILE A 195 -7.15 14.16 19.80
N VAL A 196 -7.54 13.11 20.52
CA VAL A 196 -7.18 11.72 20.22
C VAL A 196 -8.39 10.98 19.67
N PHE A 197 -8.26 10.47 18.45
CA PHE A 197 -9.25 9.64 17.80
C PHE A 197 -8.88 8.16 17.88
N GLY A 198 -9.80 7.34 18.41
CA GLY A 198 -9.65 5.89 18.47
C GLY A 198 -10.49 5.17 17.42
N ARG A 199 -11.79 5.00 17.69
CA ARG A 199 -12.69 4.26 16.78
C ARG A 199 -12.79 4.84 15.38
N PRO A 200 -12.89 6.17 15.19
CA PRO A 200 -12.87 6.75 13.85
C PRO A 200 -11.57 6.46 13.12
N PHE A 201 -10.43 6.38 13.82
CA PHE A 201 -9.14 6.07 13.20
C PHE A 201 -9.09 4.62 12.69
N ILE A 202 -9.71 3.67 13.42
CA ILE A 202 -9.81 2.27 12.97
C ILE A 202 -10.60 2.18 11.65
N SER A 203 -11.74 2.88 11.56
CA SER A 203 -12.58 2.83 10.34
C SER A 203 -12.17 3.80 9.23
N ASN A 204 -11.21 4.68 9.49
CA ASN A 204 -10.75 5.71 8.57
C ASN A 204 -9.21 5.77 8.63
N PRO A 205 -8.50 4.92 7.87
CA PRO A 205 -7.04 4.94 7.85
C PRO A 205 -6.45 6.30 7.38
N ASP A 206 -7.26 7.12 6.73
CA ASP A 206 -6.98 8.49 6.27
C ASP A 206 -7.75 9.57 7.07
N LEU A 207 -8.00 9.31 8.35
CA LEU A 207 -8.81 10.18 9.21
C LEU A 207 -8.34 11.65 9.20
N VAL A 208 -7.02 11.87 9.18
CA VAL A 208 -6.46 13.24 9.21
C VAL A 208 -6.85 14.02 7.96
N GLU A 209 -6.76 13.39 6.79
CA GLU A 209 -7.14 13.94 5.50
C GLU A 209 -8.63 14.21 5.45
N ARG A 210 -9.45 13.28 5.96
CA ARG A 210 -10.91 13.46 6.03
C ARG A 210 -11.28 14.66 6.89
N LEU A 211 -10.69 14.78 8.09
CA LEU A 211 -10.93 15.93 8.97
C LEU A 211 -10.47 17.24 8.33
N ARG A 212 -9.28 17.25 7.71
CA ARG A 212 -8.72 18.45 7.06
C ARG A 212 -9.57 18.95 5.90
N ASN A 213 -10.10 18.03 5.10
CA ASN A 213 -10.87 18.37 3.90
C ASN A 213 -12.39 18.41 4.13
N GLY A 214 -12.86 18.12 5.34
CA GLY A 214 -14.28 18.01 5.65
C GLY A 214 -14.97 16.84 4.95
N TRP A 215 -14.25 15.76 4.68
CA TRP A 215 -14.82 14.55 4.07
C TRP A 215 -15.59 13.71 5.10
N PRO A 216 -16.69 13.04 4.69
CA PRO A 216 -17.42 12.12 5.55
C PRO A 216 -16.54 11.04 6.16
N LEU A 217 -16.74 10.75 7.45
CA LEU A 217 -16.07 9.63 8.13
C LEU A 217 -16.86 8.34 7.91
N ALA A 218 -16.17 7.28 7.51
CA ALA A 218 -16.73 5.93 7.43
C ALA A 218 -17.14 5.44 8.84
N PRO A 219 -18.33 4.83 8.97
CA PRO A 219 -18.79 4.29 10.24
C PRO A 219 -17.92 3.09 10.64
N TRP A 220 -17.62 2.99 11.94
CA TRP A 220 -16.95 1.83 12.52
C TRP A 220 -17.98 0.75 12.90
N ASP A 221 -17.61 -0.52 12.77
CA ASP A 221 -18.41 -1.66 13.20
C ASP A 221 -17.84 -2.20 14.51
N ARG A 222 -18.64 -2.18 15.58
CA ARG A 222 -18.20 -2.70 16.88
C ARG A 222 -17.96 -4.20 16.87
N LYS A 223 -18.65 -4.94 16.00
CA LYS A 223 -18.59 -6.41 15.96
C LYS A 223 -17.22 -6.91 15.50
N THR A 224 -16.44 -6.07 14.83
CA THR A 224 -15.12 -6.42 14.30
C THR A 224 -13.99 -6.11 15.29
N PHE A 225 -14.27 -5.40 16.39
CA PHE A 225 -13.24 -5.06 17.36
C PHE A 225 -12.86 -6.26 18.23
N TYR A 226 -11.55 -6.49 18.39
CA TYR A 226 -10.96 -7.56 19.19
C TYR A 226 -11.38 -8.97 18.77
N THR A 227 -11.66 -9.17 17.46
CA THR A 227 -11.98 -10.48 16.88
C THR A 227 -10.71 -11.23 16.46
N GLU A 228 -10.83 -12.55 16.27
CA GLU A 228 -9.76 -13.34 15.67
C GLU A 228 -9.70 -13.08 14.16
N GLY A 229 -8.60 -12.52 13.68
CA GLY A 229 -8.37 -12.24 12.25
C GLY A 229 -8.27 -10.74 11.93
N PRO A 230 -8.04 -10.38 10.66
CA PRO A 230 -7.74 -9.00 10.27
C PRO A 230 -8.98 -8.14 9.95
N ALA A 231 -10.18 -8.74 9.94
CA ALA A 231 -11.43 -8.04 9.62
C ALA A 231 -11.71 -6.91 10.62
N GLY A 232 -12.09 -5.73 10.11
CA GLY A 232 -12.22 -4.49 10.87
C GLY A 232 -10.93 -3.73 11.15
N TYR A 233 -9.77 -4.23 10.71
CA TYR A 233 -8.48 -3.58 10.92
C TYR A 233 -7.73 -3.26 9.62
N VAL A 234 -8.00 -3.99 8.53
CA VAL A 234 -7.29 -3.84 7.24
C VAL A 234 -8.21 -3.62 6.04
N ASP A 235 -9.52 -3.72 6.27
CA ASP A 235 -10.59 -3.75 5.26
C ASP A 235 -11.32 -2.42 5.13
N TYR A 236 -11.05 -1.46 6.02
CA TYR A 236 -11.61 -0.12 5.91
C TYR A 236 -10.95 0.69 4.80
N PRO A 237 -11.74 1.24 3.85
CA PRO A 237 -11.19 2.01 2.74
C PRO A 237 -10.75 3.41 3.17
N ILE A 238 -9.64 3.90 2.62
CA ILE A 238 -9.29 5.33 2.66
C ILE A 238 -10.29 6.14 1.83
N TRP A 239 -10.61 7.39 2.17
CA TRP A 239 -11.58 8.22 1.43
C TRP A 239 -11.18 8.40 -0.01
N GLU A 240 -9.91 8.54 -0.37
CA GLU A 240 -9.53 8.58 -1.78
C GLU A 240 -9.86 7.28 -2.50
N ALA A 241 -9.76 6.13 -1.83
CA ALA A 241 -10.19 4.83 -2.36
C ALA A 241 -11.71 4.68 -2.32
N SER A 242 -12.41 5.23 -1.31
CA SER A 242 -13.87 5.23 -1.17
C SER A 242 -14.57 6.31 -1.99
N SER A 243 -13.89 7.38 -2.38
CA SER A 243 -14.37 8.44 -3.27
C SER A 243 -13.91 8.14 -4.68
N ALA A 244 -12.81 7.42 -4.89
CA ALA A 244 -12.65 6.62 -6.10
C ALA A 244 -13.71 5.50 -6.18
N SER A 245 -14.13 4.93 -5.02
CA SER A 245 -15.19 3.91 -4.97
C SER A 245 -16.62 4.44 -4.85
N ALA A 246 -16.82 5.74 -4.60
CA ALA A 246 -18.14 6.41 -4.48
C ALA A 246 -18.34 7.43 -5.60
N ALA A 247 -17.26 7.91 -6.22
CA ALA A 247 -17.25 8.22 -7.65
C ALA A 247 -17.24 6.94 -8.51
N SER A 248 -17.14 5.75 -7.88
CA SER A 248 -17.67 4.49 -8.40
C SER A 248 -18.94 4.07 -7.66
N GLY A 249 -19.91 4.98 -7.57
CA GLY A 249 -21.30 4.56 -7.42
C GLY A 249 -21.58 3.55 -8.53
N ASP A 250 -21.59 2.26 -8.16
CA ASP A 250 -21.40 1.14 -9.08
C ASP A 250 -20.03 1.19 -9.80
N GLY A 251 -19.43 0.07 -10.17
CA GLY A 251 -18.18 0.04 -10.98
C GLY A 251 -18.38 0.54 -12.41
N ARG A 252 -19.22 1.57 -12.61
CA ARG A 252 -19.81 2.03 -13.87
C ARG A 252 -19.47 3.48 -14.23
N GLU A 253 -18.89 4.27 -13.31
CA GLU A 253 -18.56 5.68 -13.57
C GLU A 253 -17.05 5.97 -13.57
N LEU A 254 -16.60 6.68 -14.62
CA LEU A 254 -15.20 7.06 -14.84
C LEU A 254 -14.90 8.33 -14.04
N SER A 255 -13.78 8.35 -13.31
CA SER A 255 -13.36 9.56 -12.57
C SER A 255 -13.48 10.81 -13.46
N PRO A 256 -14.04 11.92 -12.97
CA PRO A 256 -14.22 13.14 -13.76
C PRO A 256 -12.93 13.63 -14.43
N ILE A 257 -11.77 13.36 -13.81
CA ILE A 257 -10.44 13.71 -14.32
C ILE A 257 -10.09 12.85 -15.54
N LEU A 258 -10.30 11.54 -15.46
CA LEU A 258 -10.09 10.62 -16.58
C LEU A 258 -11.05 10.90 -17.73
N LEU A 259 -12.30 11.24 -17.42
CA LEU A 259 -13.29 11.59 -18.43
C LEU A 259 -12.92 12.89 -19.14
N ARG A 260 -12.44 13.89 -18.39
CA ARG A 260 -11.90 15.13 -18.94
C ARG A 260 -10.69 14.85 -19.85
N ARG A 261 -9.79 13.96 -19.45
CA ARG A 261 -8.63 13.54 -20.26
C ARG A 261 -9.07 12.85 -21.55
N ALA A 262 -10.01 11.91 -21.47
CA ALA A 262 -10.57 11.23 -22.65
C ALA A 262 -11.19 12.22 -23.65
N ARG A 263 -11.97 13.19 -23.15
CA ARG A 263 -12.57 14.25 -23.98
C ARG A 263 -11.53 15.19 -24.59
N ALA A 264 -10.47 15.52 -23.86
CA ALA A 264 -9.36 16.30 -24.39
C ALA A 264 -8.64 15.55 -25.53
N ILE A 265 -8.38 14.25 -25.35
CA ILE A 265 -7.81 13.39 -26.40
C ILE A 265 -8.72 13.34 -27.64
N ALA A 266 -10.03 13.24 -27.45
CA ALA A 266 -10.98 13.25 -28.56
C ALA A 266 -10.98 14.58 -29.33
N ALA A 267 -10.88 15.72 -28.63
CA ALA A 267 -10.74 17.03 -29.25
C ALA A 267 -9.42 17.16 -30.03
N ASP A 268 -8.30 16.70 -29.43
CA ASP A 268 -6.99 16.69 -30.09
C ASP A 268 -7.00 15.80 -31.35
N HIS A 269 -7.61 14.61 -31.28
CA HIS A 269 -7.77 13.72 -32.43
C HIS A 269 -8.58 14.39 -33.54
N GLN A 270 -9.67 15.09 -33.21
CA GLN A 270 -10.47 15.83 -34.19
C GLN A 270 -9.66 16.94 -34.87
N GLN A 271 -8.89 17.72 -34.10
CA GLN A 271 -8.05 18.80 -34.63
C GLN A 271 -6.93 18.25 -35.53
N LEU A 272 -6.24 17.19 -35.09
CA LEU A 272 -5.18 16.53 -35.88
C LEU A 272 -5.75 15.94 -37.17
N SER A 273 -6.91 15.29 -37.10
CA SER A 273 -7.58 14.72 -38.28
C SER A 273 -7.93 15.79 -39.31
N ALA A 274 -8.45 16.95 -38.86
CA ALA A 274 -8.74 18.08 -39.73
C ALA A 274 -7.46 18.66 -40.37
N SER A 275 -6.42 18.89 -39.57
CA SER A 275 -5.13 19.42 -40.08
C SER A 275 -4.44 18.46 -41.06
N ASN A 276 -4.50 17.16 -40.79
CA ASN A 276 -3.86 16.14 -41.63
C ASN A 276 -4.58 15.93 -42.96
N ALA A 277 -5.89 16.20 -43.01
CA ALA A 277 -6.65 16.21 -44.25
C ALA A 277 -6.19 17.31 -45.23
N GLU A 278 -5.61 18.41 -44.72
CA GLU A 278 -5.13 19.53 -45.52
C GLU A 278 -3.67 19.36 -45.97
N THR A 279 -2.80 18.86 -45.10
CA THR A 279 -1.32 18.91 -45.29
C THR A 279 -0.63 17.57 -45.40
N TYR A 280 -1.31 16.47 -45.07
CA TYR A 280 -0.81 15.08 -45.01
C TYR A 280 0.62 14.91 -44.48
N ASP A 281 0.72 14.64 -43.19
CA ASP A 281 1.96 14.31 -42.48
C ASP A 281 1.87 12.87 -41.92
N VAL A 282 2.93 12.07 -42.17
CA VAL A 282 2.97 10.65 -41.80
C VAL A 282 3.02 10.45 -40.28
N ALA A 283 3.71 11.32 -39.53
CA ALA A 283 3.78 11.24 -38.08
C ALA A 283 2.45 11.64 -37.44
N VAL A 284 1.76 12.65 -38.00
CA VAL A 284 0.41 13.03 -37.57
C VAL A 284 -0.59 11.92 -37.88
N ALA A 285 -0.50 11.27 -39.05
CA ALA A 285 -1.33 10.12 -39.40
C ALA A 285 -1.17 8.95 -38.42
N LYS A 286 0.07 8.67 -37.98
CA LYS A 286 0.36 7.66 -36.95
C LYS A 286 -0.29 8.02 -35.61
N LYS A 287 -0.13 9.27 -35.15
CA LYS A 287 -0.74 9.76 -33.91
C LYS A 287 -2.27 9.72 -33.94
N ILE A 288 -2.90 10.03 -35.08
CA ILE A 288 -4.36 9.87 -35.27
C ILE A 288 -4.76 8.41 -35.06
N GLY A 289 -4.02 7.48 -35.68
CA GLY A 289 -4.26 6.04 -35.51
C GLY A 289 -4.13 5.57 -34.05
N GLU A 290 -3.18 6.11 -33.30
CA GLU A 290 -2.97 5.80 -31.88
C GLU A 290 -4.10 6.31 -30.97
N LEU A 291 -4.67 7.49 -31.27
CA LEU A 291 -5.75 8.07 -30.46
C LEU A 291 -7.13 7.51 -30.83
N GLY A 292 -7.31 6.98 -32.04
CA GLY A 292 -8.59 6.48 -32.57
C GLY A 292 -9.34 5.48 -31.67
N PRO A 293 -8.68 4.48 -31.06
CA PRO A 293 -9.32 3.56 -30.11
C PRO A 293 -9.93 4.26 -28.88
N ILE A 294 -9.25 5.29 -28.36
CA ILE A 294 -9.73 6.06 -27.20
C ILE A 294 -10.99 6.83 -27.58
N VAL A 295 -10.98 7.48 -28.76
CA VAL A 295 -12.14 8.25 -29.26
C VAL A 295 -13.33 7.34 -29.51
N THR A 296 -13.11 6.18 -30.11
CA THR A 296 -14.17 5.19 -30.35
C THR A 296 -14.77 4.69 -29.04
N ALA A 297 -13.91 4.33 -28.08
CA ALA A 297 -14.35 3.85 -26.77
C ALA A 297 -15.13 4.92 -25.98
N LEU A 298 -14.68 6.17 -26.02
CA LEU A 298 -15.36 7.30 -25.38
C LEU A 298 -16.73 7.52 -26.02
N LYS A 299 -16.80 7.56 -27.35
CA LYS A 299 -18.05 7.79 -28.08
C LYS A 299 -19.08 6.72 -27.77
N GLU A 300 -18.71 5.44 -27.85
CA GLU A 300 -19.64 4.35 -27.56
C GLU A 300 -20.14 4.38 -26.10
N TRP A 301 -19.30 4.80 -25.15
CA TRP A 301 -19.71 4.99 -23.76
C TRP A 301 -20.64 6.21 -23.58
N GLU A 302 -20.35 7.34 -24.23
CA GLU A 302 -21.21 8.54 -24.19
C GLU A 302 -22.57 8.29 -24.87
N ASP A 303 -22.60 7.57 -26.00
CA ASP A 303 -23.82 7.18 -26.70
C ASP A 303 -24.69 6.26 -25.81
N ALA A 304 -24.08 5.28 -25.13
CA ALA A 304 -24.79 4.39 -24.21
C ALA A 304 -25.32 5.14 -22.97
N GLN A 305 -24.56 6.10 -22.43
CA GLN A 305 -25.03 6.97 -21.34
C GLN A 305 -26.21 7.86 -21.76
N SER A 306 -26.17 8.42 -22.98
CA SER A 306 -27.27 9.21 -23.52
C SER A 306 -28.53 8.36 -23.67
N ALA A 307 -28.38 7.15 -24.23
CA ALA A 307 -29.49 6.20 -24.40
C ALA A 307 -30.10 5.80 -23.06
N LEU A 308 -29.27 5.52 -22.03
CA LEU A 308 -29.76 5.22 -20.68
C LEU A 308 -30.60 6.38 -20.13
N LYS A 309 -30.10 7.61 -20.22
CA LYS A 309 -30.80 8.80 -19.74
C LYS A 309 -32.12 9.05 -20.48
N GLU A 310 -32.16 8.78 -21.78
CA GLU A 310 -33.40 8.87 -22.58
C GLU A 310 -34.45 7.84 -22.13
N LEU A 311 -34.03 6.60 -21.88
CA LEU A 311 -34.92 5.54 -21.37
C LEU A 311 -35.39 5.81 -19.94
N GLU A 312 -34.52 6.30 -19.06
CA GLU A 312 -34.89 6.71 -17.70
C GLU A 312 -35.92 7.84 -17.73
N ASN A 313 -35.75 8.83 -18.61
CA ASN A 313 -36.75 9.88 -18.79
C ASN A 313 -38.09 9.32 -19.28
N MET A 314 -38.07 8.34 -20.19
CA MET A 314 -39.28 7.67 -20.70
C MET A 314 -40.02 6.87 -19.62
N LEU A 315 -39.27 6.25 -18.70
CA LEU A 315 -39.81 5.52 -17.55
C LEU A 315 -40.55 6.46 -16.57
N HIS A 316 -39.92 7.61 -16.28
CA HIS A 316 -40.42 8.59 -15.31
C HIS A 316 -41.47 9.55 -15.89
N ASP A 317 -41.67 9.57 -17.21
CA ASP A 317 -42.72 10.36 -17.85
C ASP A 317 -44.10 9.77 -17.54
N PRO A 318 -44.99 10.49 -16.82
CA PRO A 318 -46.33 10.03 -16.48
C PRO A 318 -47.23 9.76 -17.71
N SER A 319 -46.89 10.35 -18.86
CA SER A 319 -47.66 10.24 -20.12
C SER A 319 -47.30 9.01 -20.96
N SER A 320 -46.21 8.30 -20.65
CA SER A 320 -45.82 7.04 -21.30
C SER A 320 -46.82 5.92 -20.98
N ASP A 321 -47.17 5.13 -22.00
CA ASP A 321 -48.03 3.96 -21.82
C ASP A 321 -47.29 2.80 -21.11
N ALA A 322 -48.06 1.81 -20.63
CA ALA A 322 -47.53 0.70 -19.84
C ALA A 322 -46.66 -0.29 -20.66
N GLU A 323 -46.90 -0.43 -21.96
CA GLU A 323 -46.09 -1.30 -22.83
C GLU A 323 -44.72 -0.66 -23.12
N LEU A 324 -44.70 0.65 -23.39
CA LEU A 324 -43.48 1.44 -23.58
C LEU A 324 -42.61 1.47 -22.33
N ARG A 325 -43.19 1.60 -21.13
CA ARG A 325 -42.43 1.51 -19.87
C ARG A 325 -41.81 0.14 -19.66
N THR A 326 -42.54 -0.93 -19.96
CA THR A 326 -42.03 -2.31 -19.83
C THR A 326 -40.86 -2.55 -20.79
N LEU A 327 -40.92 -2.03 -22.01
CA LEU A 327 -39.82 -2.11 -22.98
C LEU A 327 -38.60 -1.30 -22.51
N ALA A 328 -38.83 -0.09 -21.98
CA ALA A 328 -37.76 0.74 -21.44
C ALA A 328 -37.04 0.09 -20.24
N GLU A 329 -37.75 -0.60 -19.34
CA GLU A 329 -37.12 -1.34 -18.23
C GLU A 329 -36.16 -2.44 -18.72
N GLN A 330 -36.56 -3.20 -19.75
CA GLN A 330 -35.73 -4.26 -20.35
C GLN A 330 -34.50 -3.69 -21.05
N ASP A 331 -34.66 -2.58 -21.78
CA ASP A 331 -33.56 -1.92 -22.46
C ASP A 331 -32.58 -1.26 -21.47
N ILE A 332 -33.08 -0.70 -20.36
CA ILE A 332 -32.25 -0.16 -19.26
C ILE A 332 -31.37 -1.26 -18.67
N GLU A 333 -31.91 -2.45 -18.40
CA GLU A 333 -31.13 -3.57 -17.86
C GLU A 333 -30.01 -3.98 -18.84
N SER A 334 -30.33 -4.09 -20.13
CA SER A 334 -29.39 -4.41 -21.20
C SER A 334 -28.28 -3.35 -21.36
N ILE A 335 -28.64 -2.07 -21.43
CA ILE A 335 -27.69 -0.96 -21.60
C ILE A 335 -26.81 -0.80 -20.37
N THR A 336 -27.36 -1.00 -19.17
CA THR A 336 -26.60 -0.95 -17.91
C THR A 336 -25.51 -2.03 -17.87
N SER A 337 -25.82 -3.24 -18.35
CA SER A 337 -24.83 -4.31 -18.51
C SER A 337 -23.74 -3.94 -19.53
N GLN A 338 -24.13 -3.38 -20.68
CA GLN A 338 -23.19 -2.92 -21.71
C GLN A 338 -22.28 -1.78 -21.22
N LEU A 339 -22.82 -0.83 -20.44
CA LEU A 339 -22.07 0.29 -19.87
C LEU A 339 -20.89 -0.18 -19.02
N THR A 340 -21.01 -1.30 -18.31
CA THR A 340 -19.92 -1.87 -17.51
C THR A 340 -18.77 -2.34 -18.41
N ALA A 341 -19.07 -2.99 -19.54
CA ALA A 341 -18.06 -3.43 -20.50
C ALA A 341 -17.42 -2.25 -21.26
N LEU A 342 -18.24 -1.28 -21.68
CA LEU A 342 -17.80 -0.04 -22.35
C LEU A 342 -16.90 0.78 -21.43
N PHE A 343 -17.24 0.86 -20.14
CA PHE A 343 -16.46 1.50 -19.10
C PHE A 343 -15.07 0.87 -18.97
N SER A 344 -15.00 -0.46 -18.80
CA SER A 344 -13.72 -1.17 -18.70
C SER A 344 -12.86 -0.95 -19.95
N ARG A 345 -13.47 -0.98 -21.14
CA ARG A 345 -12.76 -0.73 -22.39
C ARG A 345 -12.24 0.70 -22.52
N LEU A 346 -13.02 1.70 -22.09
CA LEU A 346 -12.56 3.11 -22.05
C LEU A 346 -11.45 3.30 -21.02
N LYS A 347 -11.57 2.70 -19.84
CA LYS A 347 -10.56 2.73 -18.79
C LYS A 347 -9.23 2.14 -19.29
N SER A 348 -9.26 0.96 -19.92
CA SER A 348 -8.07 0.32 -20.48
C SER A 348 -7.48 1.07 -21.68
N SER A 349 -8.31 1.71 -22.53
CA SER A 349 -7.80 2.46 -23.69
C SER A 349 -7.04 3.73 -23.31
N LEU A 350 -7.33 4.31 -22.13
CA LEU A 350 -6.62 5.46 -21.60
C LEU A 350 -5.21 5.14 -21.10
N ILE A 351 -4.91 3.86 -20.84
CA ILE A 351 -3.59 3.41 -20.41
C ILE A 351 -2.67 3.34 -21.64
N PRO A 352 -1.57 4.11 -21.69
CA PRO A 352 -0.59 3.97 -22.76
C PRO A 352 -0.04 2.55 -22.79
N ALA A 353 0.04 1.96 -23.98
CA ALA A 353 0.68 0.66 -24.13
C ALA A 353 2.13 0.72 -23.60
N HIS A 354 2.54 -0.32 -22.87
CA HIS A 354 3.93 -0.41 -22.42
C HIS A 354 4.87 -0.40 -23.66
N PRO A 355 6.01 0.32 -23.64
CA PRO A 355 6.87 0.47 -24.83
C PRO A 355 7.33 -0.86 -25.44
N PHE A 356 7.46 -1.89 -24.60
CA PHE A 356 7.88 -3.24 -25.01
C PHE A 356 6.71 -4.22 -25.15
N ALA A 357 5.46 -3.79 -24.99
CA ALA A 357 4.30 -4.67 -24.89
C ALA A 357 4.17 -5.64 -26.08
N SER A 358 4.38 -5.14 -27.29
CA SER A 358 4.29 -5.93 -28.54
C SER A 358 5.49 -6.84 -28.79
N MET A 359 6.56 -6.71 -28.01
CA MET A 359 7.82 -7.40 -28.27
C MET A 359 7.79 -8.85 -27.75
N PRO A 360 8.62 -9.73 -28.34
CA PRO A 360 9.03 -10.96 -27.67
C PRO A 360 9.85 -10.67 -26.41
N CYS A 361 10.06 -11.66 -25.56
CA CYS A 361 10.79 -11.47 -24.30
C CYS A 361 11.81 -12.57 -24.01
N MET A 362 12.63 -12.33 -23.00
CA MET A 362 13.55 -13.29 -22.41
C MET A 362 13.33 -13.33 -20.91
N ILE A 363 13.36 -14.51 -20.30
CA ILE A 363 13.26 -14.71 -18.85
C ILE A 363 14.61 -15.17 -18.33
N GLU A 364 15.20 -14.37 -17.43
CA GLU A 364 16.45 -14.69 -16.73
C GLU A 364 16.11 -15.15 -15.30
N ILE A 365 16.60 -16.32 -14.90
CA ILE A 365 16.26 -16.96 -13.61
C ILE A 365 17.54 -17.18 -12.80
N HIS A 366 17.58 -16.58 -11.60
CA HIS A 366 18.73 -16.61 -10.70
C HIS A 366 18.35 -17.10 -9.31
N PRO A 367 18.91 -18.22 -8.82
CA PRO A 367 18.78 -18.61 -7.43
C PRO A 367 19.30 -17.52 -6.49
N GLY A 368 18.51 -17.17 -5.49
CA GLY A 368 18.86 -16.22 -4.44
C GLY A 368 19.25 -16.93 -3.14
N ALA A 369 18.74 -16.41 -2.02
CA ALA A 369 18.96 -17.03 -0.70
C ALA A 369 18.30 -18.43 -0.63
N GLY A 370 19.04 -19.42 -0.14
CA GLY A 370 18.53 -20.80 0.03
C GLY A 370 19.46 -21.92 -0.43
N GLY A 371 20.61 -21.59 -1.04
CA GLY A 371 21.60 -22.58 -1.50
C GLY A 371 21.01 -23.57 -2.50
N SER A 372 21.28 -24.87 -2.30
CA SER A 372 20.76 -25.95 -3.15
C SER A 372 19.23 -25.92 -3.31
N GLU A 373 18.48 -25.49 -2.29
CA GLU A 373 17.01 -25.42 -2.40
C GLU A 373 16.55 -24.30 -3.36
N ALA A 374 17.23 -23.15 -3.35
CA ALA A 374 16.95 -22.08 -4.32
C ALA A 374 17.26 -22.57 -5.75
N SER A 375 18.32 -23.36 -5.91
CA SER A 375 18.74 -23.98 -7.17
C SER A 375 17.67 -24.94 -7.74
N LEU A 376 17.10 -25.80 -6.89
CA LEU A 376 16.00 -26.70 -7.26
C LEU A 376 14.69 -25.96 -7.56
N PHE A 377 14.41 -24.91 -6.78
CA PHE A 377 13.22 -24.09 -7.02
C PHE A 377 13.33 -23.28 -8.32
N ALA A 378 14.52 -22.77 -8.64
CA ALA A 378 14.77 -22.09 -9.91
C ALA A 378 14.51 -23.01 -11.12
N GLN A 379 14.93 -24.28 -11.04
CA GLN A 379 14.58 -25.29 -12.05
C GLN A 379 13.06 -25.51 -12.15
N SER A 380 12.35 -25.49 -11.02
CA SER A 380 10.89 -25.61 -11.01
C SER A 380 10.21 -24.44 -11.72
N LEU A 381 10.68 -23.21 -11.51
CA LEU A 381 10.18 -22.03 -12.22
C LEU A 381 10.51 -22.06 -13.72
N LEU A 382 11.71 -22.51 -14.11
CA LEU A 382 12.05 -22.69 -15.53
C LEU A 382 11.08 -23.66 -16.21
N ASN A 383 10.77 -24.79 -15.56
CA ASN A 383 9.81 -25.77 -16.07
C ASN A 383 8.40 -25.18 -16.17
N MET A 384 7.96 -24.42 -15.15
CA MET A 384 6.67 -23.73 -15.12
C MET A 384 6.49 -22.80 -16.33
N TYR A 385 7.46 -21.92 -16.59
CA TYR A 385 7.40 -21.00 -17.74
C TYR A 385 7.52 -21.73 -19.08
N THR A 386 8.33 -22.79 -19.16
CA THR A 386 8.43 -23.62 -20.36
C THR A 386 7.09 -24.29 -20.69
N ASN A 387 6.40 -24.83 -19.68
CA ASN A 387 5.09 -25.47 -19.84
C ASN A 387 4.00 -24.47 -20.23
N LEU A 388 3.99 -23.29 -19.61
CA LEU A 388 3.09 -22.20 -19.99
C LEU A 388 3.26 -21.84 -21.47
N CYS A 389 4.51 -21.66 -21.92
CA CYS A 389 4.79 -21.34 -23.32
C CYS A 389 4.37 -22.48 -24.25
N ALA A 390 4.63 -23.73 -23.89
CA ALA A 390 4.21 -24.89 -24.67
C ALA A 390 2.68 -24.95 -24.83
N ARG A 391 1.92 -24.72 -23.74
CA ARG A 391 0.44 -24.66 -23.76
C ARG A 391 -0.08 -23.54 -24.65
N LYS A 392 0.55 -22.35 -24.58
CA LYS A 392 0.24 -21.20 -25.45
C LYS A 392 0.78 -21.32 -26.88
N ARG A 393 1.54 -22.38 -27.20
CA ARG A 393 2.25 -22.58 -28.47
C ARG A 393 3.22 -21.44 -28.80
N TRP A 394 3.86 -20.88 -27.78
CA TRP A 394 4.91 -19.88 -27.93
C TRP A 394 6.26 -20.56 -28.15
N PRO A 395 6.97 -20.29 -29.26
CA PRO A 395 8.28 -20.88 -29.50
C PRO A 395 9.28 -20.38 -28.45
N THR A 396 10.01 -21.31 -27.82
CA THR A 396 11.04 -20.98 -26.83
C THR A 396 12.41 -21.50 -27.25
N THR A 397 13.46 -20.87 -26.75
CA THR A 397 14.85 -21.30 -26.93
C THR A 397 15.60 -21.08 -25.63
N LEU A 398 16.21 -22.14 -25.09
CA LEU A 398 17.04 -22.03 -23.89
C LEU A 398 18.42 -21.53 -24.31
N ALA A 399 18.65 -20.23 -24.15
CA ALA A 399 19.86 -19.54 -24.57
C ALA A 399 21.03 -19.86 -23.63
N SER A 400 20.83 -19.65 -22.33
CA SER A 400 21.79 -19.99 -21.29
C SER A 400 21.17 -21.00 -20.34
N TYR A 401 21.96 -21.97 -19.91
CA TYR A 401 21.61 -22.90 -18.84
C TYR A 401 22.87 -23.41 -18.19
N THR A 402 23.02 -23.14 -16.89
CA THR A 402 24.12 -23.66 -16.08
C THR A 402 23.53 -24.59 -15.01
N PRO A 403 23.71 -25.92 -15.15
CA PRO A 403 23.26 -26.87 -14.13
C PRO A 403 24.04 -26.69 -12.83
N ASP A 404 23.39 -26.97 -11.71
CA ASP A 404 24.05 -27.03 -10.41
C ASP A 404 24.45 -28.48 -10.09
N ASP A 405 25.68 -28.83 -10.45
CA ASP A 405 26.21 -30.19 -10.20
C ASP A 405 26.41 -30.51 -8.70
N SER A 406 26.20 -29.52 -7.80
CA SER A 406 26.27 -29.74 -6.35
C SER A 406 25.00 -30.36 -5.77
N THR A 407 23.90 -30.40 -6.54
CA THR A 407 22.62 -30.99 -6.12
C THR A 407 22.46 -32.42 -6.61
N HIS A 408 21.82 -33.28 -5.80
CA HIS A 408 21.53 -34.66 -6.20
C HIS A 408 20.34 -34.77 -7.17
N GLU A 409 19.53 -33.73 -7.25
CA GLU A 409 18.41 -33.55 -8.18
C GLU A 409 18.75 -32.44 -9.19
N THR A 410 17.96 -32.32 -10.25
CA THR A 410 18.16 -31.29 -11.29
C THR A 410 17.94 -29.88 -10.72
N GLY A 411 19.03 -29.14 -10.52
CA GLY A 411 19.05 -27.72 -10.14
C GLY A 411 19.80 -26.87 -11.17
N LEU A 412 19.70 -25.55 -11.05
CA LEU A 412 20.40 -24.61 -11.93
C LEU A 412 20.96 -23.43 -11.15
N THR A 413 22.10 -22.89 -11.57
CA THR A 413 22.68 -21.65 -11.03
C THR A 413 22.33 -20.42 -11.86
N ASP A 414 22.00 -20.61 -13.13
CA ASP A 414 21.63 -19.55 -14.09
C ASP A 414 20.84 -20.17 -15.24
N ALA A 415 19.78 -19.49 -15.70
CA ALA A 415 19.10 -19.84 -16.95
C ALA A 415 18.55 -18.61 -17.65
N LEU A 416 18.59 -18.62 -18.98
CA LEU A 416 18.00 -17.61 -19.86
C LEU A 416 17.11 -18.30 -20.89
N LEU A 417 15.80 -18.09 -20.77
CA LEU A 417 14.79 -18.62 -21.68
C LEU A 417 14.33 -17.51 -22.64
N GLU A 418 14.64 -17.65 -23.93
CA GLU A 418 14.14 -16.76 -24.99
C GLU A 418 12.74 -17.22 -25.43
N ILE A 419 11.80 -16.30 -25.57
CA ILE A 419 10.41 -16.55 -25.96
C ILE A 419 10.12 -15.74 -27.21
N ASN A 420 10.07 -16.44 -28.34
CA ASN A 420 10.03 -15.87 -29.69
C ASN A 420 8.58 -15.72 -30.18
N HIS A 421 7.78 -14.98 -29.39
CA HIS A 421 6.40 -14.67 -29.75
C HIS A 421 6.11 -13.18 -29.51
N PRO A 422 5.64 -12.42 -30.52
CA PRO A 422 5.21 -11.04 -30.34
C PRO A 422 4.14 -10.91 -29.24
N GLY A 423 4.24 -9.91 -28.38
CA GLY A 423 3.30 -9.73 -27.27
C GLY A 423 3.61 -10.54 -26.00
N SER A 424 4.59 -11.46 -26.04
CA SER A 424 4.91 -12.29 -24.86
C SER A 424 5.48 -11.46 -23.71
N TYR A 425 6.15 -10.34 -23.99
CA TYR A 425 6.64 -9.43 -22.96
C TYR A 425 5.51 -8.87 -22.10
N ASP A 426 4.42 -8.38 -22.71
CA ASP A 426 3.31 -7.80 -21.96
C ASP A 426 2.65 -8.81 -21.00
N VAL A 427 2.66 -10.09 -21.39
CA VAL A 427 2.15 -11.17 -20.54
C VAL A 427 3.11 -11.50 -19.43
N LEU A 428 4.38 -11.73 -19.74
CA LEU A 428 5.33 -12.27 -18.77
C LEU A 428 5.95 -11.21 -17.86
N ARG A 429 5.88 -9.91 -18.19
CA ARG A 429 6.37 -8.85 -17.28
C ARG A 429 5.71 -8.87 -15.90
N THR A 430 4.53 -9.48 -15.77
CA THR A 430 3.87 -9.71 -14.47
C THR A 430 4.66 -10.65 -13.56
N GLU A 431 5.62 -11.40 -14.10
CA GLU A 431 6.45 -12.38 -13.40
C GLU A 431 7.81 -11.81 -12.97
N ALA A 432 8.11 -10.56 -13.29
CA ALA A 432 9.38 -9.94 -12.89
C ALA A 432 9.39 -9.66 -11.37
N GLY A 433 10.37 -10.21 -10.66
CA GLY A 433 10.57 -9.98 -9.22
C GLY A 433 11.16 -11.17 -8.47
N VAL A 434 11.04 -11.14 -7.14
CA VAL A 434 11.53 -12.22 -6.26
C VAL A 434 10.40 -13.21 -5.92
N HIS A 435 10.61 -14.46 -6.28
CA HIS A 435 9.72 -15.60 -5.99
C HIS A 435 10.24 -16.34 -4.77
N ARG A 436 9.43 -16.39 -3.70
CA ARG A 436 9.77 -17.05 -2.45
C ARG A 436 9.13 -18.43 -2.37
N VAL A 437 9.87 -19.46 -1.98
CA VAL A 437 9.33 -20.80 -1.70
C VAL A 437 9.46 -21.14 -0.22
N GLN A 438 8.42 -21.79 0.32
CA GLN A 438 8.39 -22.35 1.67
C GLN A 438 8.03 -23.83 1.58
N ARG A 439 9.02 -24.70 1.72
CA ARG A 439 8.84 -26.16 1.73
C ARG A 439 9.91 -26.86 2.56
N VAL A 440 9.70 -28.14 2.85
CA VAL A 440 10.76 -29.02 3.37
C VAL A 440 11.66 -29.38 2.18
N PRO A 441 12.94 -28.94 2.14
CA PRO A 441 13.82 -29.24 1.02
C PRO A 441 14.06 -30.74 0.83
N ALA A 442 14.28 -31.17 -0.40
CA ALA A 442 14.72 -32.54 -0.68
C ALA A 442 16.06 -32.88 0.00
N THR A 443 16.86 -31.85 0.30
CA THR A 443 18.17 -31.96 0.96
C THR A 443 18.10 -32.01 2.49
N GLU A 444 16.92 -31.87 3.11
CA GLU A 444 16.74 -31.76 4.57
C GLU A 444 16.27 -33.08 5.20
N LYS A 445 17.00 -33.57 6.22
CA LYS A 445 16.73 -34.86 6.88
C LYS A 445 15.75 -34.77 8.05
N LYS A 446 15.60 -33.59 8.67
CA LYS A 446 14.79 -33.39 9.89
C LYS A 446 13.35 -32.94 9.62
N GLY A 447 12.95 -32.80 8.35
CA GLY A 447 11.58 -32.39 8.00
C GLY A 447 11.27 -30.92 8.29
N ARG A 448 12.28 -30.06 8.47
CA ARG A 448 12.07 -28.63 8.76
C ARG A 448 11.73 -27.88 7.48
N THR A 449 10.74 -26.99 7.55
CA THR A 449 10.43 -26.07 6.43
C THR A 449 11.52 -25.00 6.32
N HIS A 450 12.11 -24.87 5.14
CA HIS A 450 13.04 -23.81 4.80
C HIS A 450 12.35 -22.76 3.93
N THR A 451 12.85 -21.53 3.98
CA THR A 451 12.42 -20.44 3.11
C THR A 451 13.57 -20.10 2.18
N SER A 452 13.32 -20.15 0.88
CA SER A 452 14.29 -19.84 -0.18
C SER A 452 13.69 -18.84 -1.17
N ALA A 453 14.52 -18.21 -1.97
CA ALA A 453 14.12 -17.20 -2.94
C ALA A 453 14.83 -17.37 -4.29
N VAL A 454 14.14 -17.04 -5.37
CA VAL A 454 14.64 -17.02 -6.75
C VAL A 454 14.25 -15.68 -7.37
N SER A 455 15.20 -15.02 -8.04
CA SER A 455 14.93 -13.82 -8.82
C SER A 455 14.57 -14.20 -10.25
N VAL A 456 13.48 -13.64 -10.75
CA VAL A 456 13.03 -13.75 -12.13
C VAL A 456 13.06 -12.35 -12.73
N MET A 457 13.74 -12.20 -13.85
CA MET A 457 13.79 -10.95 -14.62
C MET A 457 13.22 -11.19 -16.01
N VAL A 458 12.41 -10.24 -16.49
CA VAL A 458 11.77 -10.32 -17.81
C VAL A 458 12.28 -9.16 -18.65
N LEU A 459 12.94 -9.49 -19.75
CA LEU A 459 13.61 -8.55 -20.63
C LEU A 459 12.93 -8.53 -22.00
N PRO A 460 12.84 -7.38 -22.69
CA PRO A 460 12.42 -7.36 -24.08
C PRO A 460 13.48 -8.03 -24.96
N ASN A 461 13.05 -8.87 -25.90
CA ASN A 461 13.94 -9.43 -26.92
C ASN A 461 13.99 -8.47 -28.11
N LEU A 462 15.05 -7.66 -28.17
CA LEU A 462 15.21 -6.64 -29.20
C LEU A 462 15.58 -7.26 -30.55
N PRO A 463 14.94 -6.84 -31.66
CA PRO A 463 15.31 -7.29 -33.00
C PRO A 463 16.76 -6.96 -33.32
N ASP A 464 17.37 -7.73 -34.22
CA ASP A 464 18.76 -7.49 -34.58
C ASP A 464 18.92 -6.11 -35.23
N SER A 465 20.02 -5.42 -34.93
CA SER A 465 20.30 -4.08 -35.51
C SER A 465 20.39 -4.07 -37.04
N SER A 466 20.59 -5.23 -37.66
CA SER A 466 20.61 -5.44 -39.11
C SER A 466 19.24 -5.81 -39.69
N ASP A 467 18.19 -5.95 -38.88
CA ASP A 467 16.85 -6.28 -39.35
C ASP A 467 16.21 -5.03 -40.00
N PRO A 468 15.98 -5.01 -41.32
CA PRO A 468 15.38 -3.87 -42.01
C PRO A 468 13.92 -3.62 -41.60
N ALA A 469 13.28 -4.55 -40.88
CA ALA A 469 11.95 -4.38 -40.29
C ALA A 469 11.97 -3.79 -38.87
N SER A 470 13.15 -3.53 -38.29
CA SER A 470 13.27 -2.92 -36.96
C SER A 470 12.91 -1.44 -37.01
N GLU A 471 11.77 -1.06 -36.40
CA GLU A 471 11.41 0.35 -36.16
C GLU A 471 12.25 1.02 -35.05
N LEU A 472 13.17 0.27 -34.41
CA LEU A 472 13.97 0.76 -33.29
C LEU A 472 15.18 1.57 -33.77
N ASP A 473 15.26 2.82 -33.31
CA ASP A 473 16.43 3.68 -33.52
C ASP A 473 17.45 3.46 -32.37
N TYR A 474 18.50 2.70 -32.68
CA TYR A 474 19.59 2.38 -31.76
C TYR A 474 20.66 3.48 -31.64
N GLU A 475 20.60 4.51 -32.49
CA GLU A 475 21.57 5.59 -32.62
C GLU A 475 21.04 6.93 -32.08
N ASN A 476 19.72 7.06 -31.89
CA ASN A 476 19.10 8.22 -31.26
C ASN A 476 19.41 8.28 -29.75
N PRO A 477 20.11 9.32 -29.24
CA PRO A 477 20.40 9.47 -27.82
C PRO A 477 19.19 9.50 -26.88
N ASP A 478 18.03 9.90 -27.39
CA ASP A 478 16.77 9.96 -26.62
C ASP A 478 16.05 8.60 -26.57
N SER A 479 16.54 7.59 -27.30
CA SER A 479 15.99 6.24 -27.34
C SER A 479 16.38 5.44 -26.09
N ASP A 480 15.44 4.66 -25.57
CA ASP A 480 15.65 3.77 -24.42
C ASP A 480 16.77 2.76 -24.66
N TYR A 481 17.00 2.41 -25.92
CA TYR A 481 17.96 1.40 -26.38
C TYR A 481 19.34 1.97 -26.72
N TYR A 482 19.50 3.30 -26.72
CA TYR A 482 20.78 3.92 -27.06
C TYR A 482 21.80 3.72 -25.95
N ILE A 483 22.94 3.14 -26.31
CA ILE A 483 24.10 3.03 -25.44
C ILE A 483 25.27 3.62 -26.21
N ASN A 484 25.94 4.62 -25.62
CA ASN A 484 27.14 5.17 -26.21
C ASN A 484 28.24 4.09 -26.22
N PRO A 485 28.78 3.69 -27.39
CA PRO A 485 29.79 2.63 -27.45
C PRO A 485 31.05 2.91 -26.64
N THR A 486 31.40 4.18 -26.42
CA THR A 486 32.57 4.59 -25.62
C THR A 486 32.39 4.32 -24.12
N GLU A 487 31.16 4.15 -23.66
CA GLU A 487 30.81 3.82 -22.27
C GLU A 487 30.80 2.30 -22.02
N VAL A 488 31.06 1.49 -23.04
CA VAL A 488 31.08 0.02 -22.94
C VAL A 488 32.49 -0.51 -23.11
N LYS A 489 33.00 -1.12 -22.04
CA LYS A 489 34.24 -1.89 -22.10
C LYS A 489 33.94 -3.28 -22.67
N SER A 490 34.51 -3.60 -23.83
CA SER A 490 34.42 -4.92 -24.46
C SER A 490 35.70 -5.71 -24.22
N GLN A 491 35.57 -6.95 -23.74
CA GLN A 491 36.69 -7.87 -23.51
C GLN A 491 36.37 -9.24 -24.12
N ALA A 492 37.30 -9.78 -24.92
CA ALA A 492 37.26 -11.17 -25.33
C ALA A 492 37.87 -12.04 -24.23
N THR A 493 37.20 -13.11 -23.86
CA THR A 493 37.66 -14.08 -22.86
C THR A 493 37.63 -15.49 -23.42
N LYS A 494 38.34 -16.41 -22.77
CA LYS A 494 38.22 -17.84 -23.08
C LYS A 494 36.86 -18.35 -22.58
N SER A 495 36.21 -19.19 -23.37
CA SER A 495 34.97 -19.86 -22.95
C SER A 495 35.26 -20.87 -21.83
N SER A 496 34.35 -21.03 -20.87
CA SER A 496 34.41 -22.05 -19.81
C SER A 496 33.59 -23.29 -20.18
N GLY A 497 34.14 -24.50 -20.08
CA GLY A 497 33.37 -25.74 -20.25
C GLY A 497 34.16 -26.94 -20.80
N ALA A 498 33.48 -28.09 -20.93
CA ALA A 498 34.03 -29.33 -21.47
C ALA A 498 34.26 -29.21 -23.00
N GLY A 499 35.40 -28.66 -23.41
CA GLY A 499 35.79 -28.58 -24.81
C GLY A 499 37.26 -28.92 -25.05
N GLY A 500 37.55 -29.45 -26.24
CA GLY A 500 38.90 -29.83 -26.66
C GLY A 500 39.84 -28.62 -26.86
N GLN A 501 40.95 -28.82 -27.59
CA GLN A 501 41.99 -27.79 -27.79
C GLN A 501 41.46 -26.41 -28.26
N HIS A 502 40.33 -26.36 -28.96
CA HIS A 502 39.73 -25.11 -29.46
C HIS A 502 39.19 -24.20 -28.32
N VAL A 503 38.61 -24.76 -27.26
CA VAL A 503 38.10 -23.99 -26.11
C VAL A 503 39.23 -23.39 -25.28
N ASN A 504 40.39 -24.06 -25.24
CA ASN A 504 41.56 -23.59 -24.49
C ASN A 504 42.38 -22.51 -25.21
N LYS A 505 42.26 -22.41 -26.54
CA LYS A 505 43.07 -21.51 -27.39
C LYS A 505 42.29 -20.32 -27.96
N THR A 506 40.99 -20.47 -28.21
CA THR A 506 40.19 -19.42 -28.89
C THR A 506 39.44 -18.56 -27.88
N GLU A 507 39.62 -17.24 -27.95
CA GLU A 507 38.87 -16.25 -27.14
C GLU A 507 37.52 -15.92 -27.78
N SER A 508 36.63 -16.92 -27.79
CA SER A 508 35.29 -16.80 -28.39
C SER A 508 34.25 -16.13 -27.48
N ALA A 509 34.45 -16.12 -26.15
CA ALA A 509 33.51 -15.50 -25.22
C ALA A 509 33.66 -13.98 -25.21
N ILE A 510 32.55 -13.26 -25.06
CA ILE A 510 32.52 -11.79 -25.00
C ILE A 510 31.93 -11.35 -23.67
N ARG A 511 32.70 -10.53 -22.94
CA ARG A 511 32.24 -9.79 -21.77
C ARG A 511 32.09 -8.32 -22.15
N LEU A 512 30.89 -7.77 -21.96
CA LEU A 512 30.61 -6.35 -22.04
C LEU A 512 30.39 -5.78 -20.63
N THR A 513 30.90 -4.59 -20.38
CA THR A 513 30.67 -3.85 -19.13
C THR A 513 30.29 -2.43 -19.45
N HIS A 514 29.05 -2.05 -19.14
CA HIS A 514 28.60 -0.67 -19.22
C HIS A 514 29.12 0.10 -18.01
N ILE A 515 30.08 1.00 -18.24
CA ILE A 515 30.85 1.69 -17.21
C ILE A 515 29.94 2.54 -16.28
N PRO A 516 28.96 3.32 -16.79
CA PRO A 516 28.12 4.17 -15.94
C PRO A 516 27.26 3.39 -14.94
N THR A 517 26.70 2.23 -15.35
CA THR A 517 25.78 1.45 -14.52
C THR A 517 26.44 0.24 -13.84
N ASN A 518 27.70 -0.05 -14.16
CA ASN A 518 28.39 -1.29 -13.79
C ASN A 518 27.68 -2.58 -14.24
N THR A 519 26.79 -2.50 -15.24
CA THR A 519 26.08 -3.67 -15.77
C THR A 519 27.04 -4.53 -16.60
N VAL A 520 27.16 -5.81 -16.25
CA VAL A 520 28.03 -6.77 -16.93
C VAL A 520 27.19 -7.83 -17.63
N VAL A 521 27.53 -8.13 -18.88
CA VAL A 521 26.95 -9.22 -19.66
C VAL A 521 28.09 -10.10 -20.16
N LEU A 522 27.95 -11.42 -20.01
CA LEU A 522 28.88 -12.42 -20.51
C LEU A 522 28.13 -13.39 -21.43
N VAL A 523 28.59 -13.53 -22.67
CA VAL A 523 28.03 -14.48 -23.65
C VAL A 523 29.14 -15.36 -24.21
N GLN A 524 28.92 -16.67 -24.23
CA GLN A 524 29.91 -17.66 -24.66
C GLN A 524 29.33 -18.87 -25.40
N GLU A 525 28.08 -18.80 -25.83
CA GLU A 525 27.32 -19.92 -26.41
C GLU A 525 27.82 -20.33 -27.80
N GLU A 526 28.07 -19.34 -28.66
CA GLU A 526 28.44 -19.59 -30.05
C GLU A 526 29.95 -19.80 -30.20
N ARG A 527 30.33 -20.61 -31.19
CA ARG A 527 31.76 -20.77 -31.56
C ARG A 527 32.34 -19.50 -32.18
N SER A 528 31.48 -18.66 -32.76
CA SER A 528 31.86 -17.41 -33.41
C SER A 528 31.87 -16.25 -32.42
N GLN A 529 33.03 -15.58 -32.29
CA GLN A 529 33.16 -14.37 -31.47
C GLN A 529 32.21 -13.25 -31.92
N HIS A 530 31.97 -13.10 -33.23
CA HIS A 530 31.07 -12.07 -33.76
C HIS A 530 29.63 -12.29 -33.31
N LYS A 531 29.12 -13.53 -33.42
CA LYS A 531 27.77 -13.86 -32.96
C LYS A 531 27.60 -13.64 -31.45
N ASN A 532 28.62 -14.02 -30.65
CA ASN A 532 28.61 -13.74 -29.21
C ASN A 532 28.63 -12.25 -28.91
N ARG A 533 29.34 -11.44 -29.71
CA ARG A 533 29.37 -9.98 -29.57
C ARG A 533 28.00 -9.37 -29.84
N ASP A 534 27.33 -9.77 -30.92
CA ASP A 534 26.01 -9.26 -31.30
C ASP A 534 24.97 -9.60 -30.21
N LYS A 535 24.98 -10.86 -29.73
CA LYS A 535 24.11 -11.30 -28.63
C LYS A 535 24.41 -10.58 -27.31
N ALA A 536 25.69 -10.37 -26.98
CA ALA A 536 26.07 -9.62 -25.78
C ALA A 536 25.59 -8.17 -25.82
N TRP A 537 25.65 -7.51 -26.98
CA TRP A 537 25.09 -6.17 -27.16
C TRP A 537 23.58 -6.14 -27.03
N ARG A 538 22.87 -7.12 -27.61
CA ARG A 538 21.41 -7.24 -27.48
C ARG A 538 20.97 -7.37 -26.03
N LEU A 539 21.62 -8.27 -25.28
CA LEU A 539 21.38 -8.44 -23.85
C LEU A 539 21.72 -7.19 -23.04
N LEU A 540 22.84 -6.53 -23.34
CA LEU A 540 23.21 -5.29 -22.66
C LEU A 540 22.18 -4.18 -22.91
N ARG A 541 21.74 -3.99 -24.16
CA ARG A 541 20.69 -3.02 -24.52
C ARG A 541 19.37 -3.35 -23.82
N ALA A 542 18.95 -4.61 -23.78
CA ALA A 542 17.74 -5.02 -23.09
C ALA A 542 17.81 -4.74 -21.58
N LYS A 543 18.92 -5.06 -20.91
CA LYS A 543 19.11 -4.78 -19.47
C LYS A 543 19.12 -3.29 -19.17
N ILE A 544 19.83 -2.47 -19.97
CA ILE A 544 19.89 -1.02 -19.76
C ILE A 544 18.54 -0.35 -20.06
N ALA A 545 17.85 -0.76 -21.11
CA ALA A 545 16.52 -0.24 -21.44
C ALA A 545 15.53 -0.53 -20.30
N GLN A 546 15.55 -1.76 -19.76
CA GLN A 546 14.75 -2.14 -18.61
C GLN A 546 15.08 -1.31 -17.37
N MET A 547 16.37 -1.19 -17.01
CA MET A 547 16.81 -0.37 -15.86
C MET A 547 16.41 1.11 -15.98
N ARG A 548 16.53 1.70 -17.18
CA ARG A 548 16.10 3.09 -17.43
C ARG A 548 14.59 3.23 -17.27
N ARG A 549 13.82 2.23 -17.71
CA ARG A 549 12.36 2.24 -17.57
C ARG A 549 11.94 2.16 -16.11
N GLU A 550 12.50 1.21 -15.36
CA GLU A 550 12.30 1.07 -13.92
C GLU A 550 12.66 2.37 -13.19
N ALA A 551 13.80 3.00 -13.53
CA ALA A 551 14.20 4.26 -12.93
C ALA A 551 13.22 5.41 -13.22
N ARG A 552 12.63 5.48 -14.42
CA ARG A 552 11.60 6.48 -14.74
C ARG A 552 10.31 6.22 -13.97
N GLU A 553 9.88 4.96 -13.89
CA GLU A 553 8.69 4.57 -13.13
C GLU A 553 8.86 4.88 -11.65
N GLU A 554 10.02 4.55 -11.08
CA GLU A 554 10.39 4.92 -9.71
C GLU A 554 10.43 6.43 -9.49
N GLU A 555 10.99 7.20 -10.43
CA GLU A 555 11.05 8.66 -10.33
C GLU A 555 9.66 9.27 -10.42
N ILE A 556 8.81 8.77 -11.32
CA ILE A 556 7.40 9.16 -11.40
C ILE A 556 6.69 8.85 -10.07
N VAL A 557 6.88 7.65 -9.51
CA VAL A 557 6.32 7.27 -8.19
C VAL A 557 6.89 8.16 -7.08
N ARG A 558 8.17 8.53 -7.15
CA ARG A 558 8.85 9.39 -6.17
C ARG A 558 8.35 10.82 -6.22
N ILE A 559 8.24 11.41 -7.42
CA ILE A 559 7.64 12.73 -7.66
C ILE A 559 6.20 12.74 -7.11
N ARG A 560 5.42 11.70 -7.40
CA ARG A 560 4.06 11.50 -6.85
C ARG A 560 4.05 11.40 -5.32
N ARG A 561 4.99 10.67 -4.69
CA ARG A 561 5.15 10.60 -3.22
C ARG A 561 5.56 11.93 -2.58
N SER A 562 6.39 12.71 -3.27
CA SER A 562 6.88 14.00 -2.78
C SER A 562 5.79 15.08 -2.79
N ALA A 563 4.83 15.00 -3.72
CA ALA A 563 3.67 15.90 -3.77
C ALA A 563 2.59 15.55 -2.72
N MET A 564 2.53 14.30 -2.25
CA MET A 564 1.53 13.79 -1.29
C MET A 564 2.07 13.57 0.14
N GLY A 565 3.09 14.32 0.56
CA GLY A 565 3.44 14.41 1.97
C GLY A 565 4.07 13.17 2.62
N GLY A 566 4.88 12.40 1.87
CA GLY A 566 5.84 11.47 2.48
C GLY A 566 5.21 10.25 3.16
N VAL A 567 4.50 9.42 2.40
CA VAL A 567 4.09 8.08 2.85
C VAL A 567 5.31 7.14 2.94
N ALA A 568 5.33 6.36 4.02
CA ALA A 568 6.40 5.48 4.45
C ALA A 568 6.86 4.48 3.37
N ARG A 569 8.17 4.19 3.39
CA ARG A 569 8.78 3.09 2.65
C ARG A 569 8.16 1.75 3.06
N THR A 570 7.69 0.98 2.09
CA THR A 570 7.83 -0.49 2.14
C THR A 570 9.29 -0.79 1.85
N GLY A 571 10.11 -0.79 2.91
CA GLY A 571 11.55 -0.95 2.81
C GLY A 571 11.96 -2.41 2.94
N ARG A 572 12.63 -2.91 1.89
CA ARG A 572 13.58 -4.04 1.88
C ARG A 572 13.01 -5.37 2.36
N GLU A 573 12.35 -6.15 1.48
CA GLU A 573 12.41 -7.64 1.30
C GLU A 573 11.38 -8.09 0.22
N ASP A 574 11.25 -7.35 -0.90
CA ASP A 574 10.07 -7.40 -1.81
C ASP A 574 9.96 -8.70 -2.64
N LYS A 575 9.53 -9.75 -1.96
CA LYS A 575 8.92 -10.93 -2.57
C LYS A 575 7.64 -10.50 -3.30
N ILE A 576 7.57 -10.78 -4.59
CA ILE A 576 6.33 -10.57 -5.35
C ILE A 576 5.35 -11.71 -5.12
N ARG A 577 5.86 -12.94 -4.93
CA ARG A 577 5.03 -14.14 -4.79
C ARG A 577 5.61 -15.12 -3.78
N THR A 578 4.74 -15.79 -3.02
CA THR A 578 5.12 -16.88 -2.11
C THR A 578 4.44 -18.19 -2.50
N TYR A 579 5.23 -19.24 -2.68
CA TYR A 579 4.82 -20.61 -2.96
C TYR A 579 4.96 -21.44 -1.68
N ASN A 580 3.84 -21.71 -1.02
CA ASN A 580 3.78 -22.47 0.23
C ASN A 580 3.34 -23.90 -0.05
N PHE A 581 4.28 -24.85 0.04
CA PHE A 581 4.01 -26.26 -0.23
C PHE A 581 3.22 -26.94 0.89
N SER A 582 3.41 -26.53 2.15
CA SER A 582 2.69 -27.10 3.28
C SER A 582 1.19 -26.82 3.24
N GLN A 583 0.81 -25.65 2.72
CA GLN A 583 -0.57 -25.20 2.57
C GLN A 583 -1.10 -25.38 1.14
N ARG A 584 -0.25 -25.89 0.22
CA ARG A 584 -0.52 -25.95 -1.22
C ARG A 584 -1.05 -24.62 -1.78
N ARG A 585 -0.51 -23.49 -1.33
CA ARG A 585 -1.00 -22.15 -1.64
C ARG A 585 0.07 -21.31 -2.34
N VAL A 586 -0.35 -20.51 -3.31
CA VAL A 586 0.45 -19.45 -3.92
C VAL A 586 -0.22 -18.11 -3.66
N THR A 587 0.54 -17.15 -3.15
CA THR A 587 0.08 -15.79 -2.85
C THR A 587 0.91 -14.79 -3.66
N ASP A 588 0.27 -13.96 -4.49
CA ASP A 588 0.92 -12.78 -5.07
C ASP A 588 0.69 -11.57 -4.16
N HIS A 589 1.76 -10.99 -3.62
CA HIS A 589 1.69 -9.93 -2.61
C HIS A 589 1.39 -8.57 -3.22
N ARG A 590 1.42 -8.43 -4.56
CA ARG A 590 1.12 -7.18 -5.25
C ARG A 590 -0.38 -6.99 -5.41
N SER A 591 -1.04 -7.94 -6.07
CA SER A 591 -2.49 -7.91 -6.26
C SER A 591 -3.27 -8.45 -5.07
N GLY A 592 -2.62 -9.17 -4.15
CA GLY A 592 -3.25 -9.80 -2.98
C GLY A 592 -3.99 -11.10 -3.30
N VAL A 593 -3.88 -11.62 -4.53
CA VAL A 593 -4.55 -12.87 -4.91
C VAL A 593 -3.92 -14.08 -4.26
N ASP A 594 -4.78 -14.96 -3.74
CA ASP A 594 -4.43 -16.25 -3.16
C ASP A 594 -5.03 -17.39 -4.02
N SER A 595 -4.19 -18.35 -4.41
CA SER A 595 -4.61 -19.57 -5.10
C SER A 595 -4.19 -20.81 -4.31
N SER A 596 -5.12 -21.74 -4.11
CA SER A 596 -4.86 -23.06 -3.51
C SER A 596 -4.41 -24.13 -4.50
N ASP A 597 -4.22 -23.78 -5.78
CA ASP A 597 -3.76 -24.71 -6.81
C ASP A 597 -2.26 -24.55 -7.11
N LEU A 598 -1.43 -24.91 -6.12
CA LEU A 598 0.02 -24.87 -6.27
C LEU A 598 0.55 -25.69 -7.46
N ASP A 599 0.00 -26.88 -7.68
CA ASP A 599 0.49 -27.78 -8.73
C ASP A 599 0.06 -27.31 -10.12
N GLY A 600 -1.16 -26.79 -10.28
CA GLY A 600 -1.60 -26.16 -11.52
C GLY A 600 -0.76 -24.93 -11.86
N ILE A 601 -0.42 -24.11 -10.85
CA ILE A 601 0.46 -22.95 -11.05
C ILE A 601 1.86 -23.39 -11.48
N LEU A 602 2.52 -24.28 -10.72
CA LEU A 602 3.87 -24.78 -11.05
C LEU A 602 3.89 -25.59 -12.36
N GLY A 603 2.75 -26.15 -12.76
CA GLY A 603 2.56 -26.81 -14.04
C GLY A 603 2.42 -25.87 -15.24
N GLY A 604 2.30 -24.55 -15.04
CA GLY A 604 2.02 -23.59 -16.11
C GLY A 604 0.56 -23.63 -16.62
N GLY A 605 -0.36 -24.09 -15.77
CA GLY A 605 -1.78 -24.24 -16.05
C GLY A 605 -2.58 -22.92 -16.01
N ASP A 606 -3.90 -23.04 -16.07
CA ASP A 606 -4.81 -21.88 -16.14
C ASP A 606 -4.76 -21.01 -14.87
N SER A 607 -4.59 -21.63 -13.69
CA SER A 607 -4.46 -20.88 -12.42
C SER A 607 -3.23 -19.98 -12.36
N LEU A 608 -2.16 -20.25 -13.13
CA LEU A 608 -1.05 -19.29 -13.26
C LEU A 608 -1.49 -18.06 -14.06
N GLU A 609 -2.25 -18.26 -15.14
CA GLU A 609 -2.76 -17.14 -15.93
C GLU A 609 -3.76 -16.28 -15.16
N GLU A 610 -4.60 -16.88 -14.32
CA GLU A 610 -5.50 -16.14 -13.43
C GLU A 610 -4.72 -15.22 -12.49
N VAL A 611 -3.64 -15.73 -11.87
CA VAL A 611 -2.75 -14.92 -11.03
C VAL A 611 -2.07 -13.82 -11.84
N MET A 612 -1.57 -14.12 -13.04
CA MET A 612 -0.97 -13.12 -13.95
C MET A 612 -1.98 -12.05 -14.36
N GLY A 613 -3.24 -12.44 -14.61
CA GLY A 613 -4.34 -11.52 -14.93
C GLY A 613 -4.63 -10.57 -13.78
N SER A 614 -4.73 -11.09 -12.55
CA SER A 614 -4.90 -10.26 -11.35
C SER A 614 -3.74 -9.27 -11.14
N VAL A 615 -2.49 -9.70 -11.39
CA VAL A 615 -1.34 -8.80 -11.32
C VAL A 615 -1.41 -7.72 -12.42
N ARG A 616 -1.85 -8.07 -13.62
CA ARG A 616 -2.03 -7.11 -14.71
C ARG A 616 -3.06 -6.05 -14.35
N GLU A 617 -4.21 -6.44 -13.81
CA GLU A 617 -5.22 -5.51 -13.32
C GLU A 617 -4.65 -4.55 -12.26
N TRP A 618 -3.88 -5.08 -11.31
CA TRP A 618 -3.17 -4.28 -10.31
C TRP A 618 -2.17 -3.28 -10.94
N MET A 619 -1.42 -3.68 -11.98
CA MET A 619 -0.53 -2.78 -12.71
C MET A 619 -1.30 -1.68 -13.43
N ASP A 620 -2.40 -2.04 -14.10
CA ASP A 620 -3.27 -1.11 -14.82
C ASP A 620 -3.88 -0.07 -13.87
N GLU A 621 -4.31 -0.48 -12.69
CA GLU A 621 -4.76 0.44 -11.64
C GLU A 621 -3.64 1.38 -11.15
N GLY A 622 -2.41 0.88 -11.06
CA GLY A 622 -1.22 1.69 -10.78
C GLY A 622 -1.00 2.78 -11.83
N GLU A 623 -1.09 2.42 -13.11
CA GLU A 623 -0.96 3.37 -14.24
C GLU A 623 -2.08 4.40 -14.23
N ILE A 624 -3.32 3.98 -14.02
CA ILE A 624 -4.47 4.89 -13.97
C ILE A 624 -4.36 5.90 -12.84
N ARG A 625 -4.03 5.44 -11.62
CA ARG A 625 -3.74 6.37 -10.50
C ARG A 625 -2.65 7.35 -10.89
N GLY A 626 -1.65 6.86 -11.62
CA GLY A 626 -0.59 7.69 -12.15
C GLY A 626 -1.03 8.77 -13.14
N LEU A 627 -1.91 8.42 -14.08
CA LEU A 627 -2.49 9.34 -15.05
C LEU A 627 -3.36 10.40 -14.37
N VAL A 628 -4.15 10.01 -13.37
CA VAL A 628 -4.96 10.95 -12.58
C VAL A 628 -4.07 11.98 -11.89
N ALA A 629 -3.04 11.52 -11.17
CA ALA A 629 -2.10 12.42 -10.48
C ALA A 629 -1.37 13.38 -11.43
N GLU A 630 -0.99 12.91 -12.63
CA GLU A 630 -0.37 13.74 -13.66
C GLU A 630 -1.31 14.88 -14.11
N GLU A 631 -2.59 14.56 -14.33
CA GLU A 631 -3.59 15.56 -14.71
C GLU A 631 -3.89 16.54 -13.59
N GLU A 632 -3.94 16.10 -12.33
CA GLU A 632 -4.10 16.97 -11.16
C GLU A 632 -2.95 17.95 -11.03
N MET A 633 -1.71 17.51 -11.21
CA MET A 633 -0.54 18.39 -11.23
C MET A 633 -0.65 19.44 -12.34
N LYS A 634 -1.00 19.03 -13.57
CA LYS A 634 -1.21 19.98 -14.69
C LYS A 634 -2.30 21.01 -14.38
N ILE A 635 -3.37 20.62 -13.68
CA ILE A 635 -4.45 21.52 -13.26
C ILE A 635 -3.95 22.49 -12.18
N ALA A 636 -3.18 21.99 -11.20
CA ALA A 636 -2.59 22.80 -10.13
C ALA A 636 -1.59 23.83 -10.68
N GLU A 637 -0.74 23.46 -11.65
CA GLU A 637 0.18 24.38 -12.32
C GLU A 637 -0.57 25.48 -13.10
N LYS A 638 -1.64 25.12 -13.82
CA LYS A 638 -2.48 26.09 -14.55
C LYS A 638 -3.24 27.05 -13.64
N THR A 639 -3.68 26.59 -12.46
CA THR A 639 -4.40 27.43 -11.49
C THR A 639 -3.44 28.25 -10.61
N GLY A 640 -2.24 27.75 -10.32
CA GLY A 640 -1.20 28.46 -9.58
C GLY A 640 -0.57 29.63 -10.35
N ASN A 641 -0.51 29.56 -11.68
CA ASN A 641 -0.03 30.67 -12.52
C ASN A 641 -0.99 31.87 -12.60
N GLY A 642 -2.19 31.79 -12.01
CA GLY A 642 -3.15 32.91 -11.91
C GLY A 642 -2.97 33.79 -10.66
N LYS A 643 -2.06 33.43 -9.75
CA LYS A 643 -1.70 34.22 -8.56
C LYS A 643 -0.20 34.55 -8.58
N LYS A 644 0.22 35.37 -9.54
CA LYS A 644 1.47 36.14 -9.45
C LYS A 644 1.24 37.56 -9.93
#